data_AF-A0A2D7IHI3-F1
#
_entry.id   AF-A0A2D7IHI3-F1
#
_cell.length_a   1.000
_cell.length_b   1.000
_cell.length_c   1.000
_cell.angle_alpha   90.00
_cell.angle_beta   90.00
_cell.angle_gamma   90.00
#
_symmetry.space_group_name_H-M   'P 1'
#
loop_
_entity.id
_entity.type
_entity.pdbx_description
1 polymer ?
#
loop_
_entity_poly.entity_id
_entity_poly.type
_entity_poly.pdbx_seq_one_letter_code
_entity_poly.pdbx_strand_id
1 'polypeptide(L)'
;MTRIIILIFFILTYFSELKAQIRSLSEHSSLEILDKENTLKSDNSFFFGISIKLDEGWKTYWKNPGDSGAPLTINFDDNRIKNLEILFPTPQRFFDLGIETIGYEKEIIFPIKVETFEYQNSMNFDIQLEYLVCKEICIPVIKTKEISLNTNINSKLNKLSDSIKRLPSKENIFFQLKEVKNRGNKFIIELENKKNISSEVDLFLHANFDFLKKKKSINNRQIVFELEIDSKEFKSPDNLFVLISGKNFSEEKIIDLKVNSEIKLASILFLAFIGGLILNFMPCVLPILSLKIYSFINLSNENQFKMIRLSLSTIFGIFCSFIVLAVTIIFFKELGREVSWGMQFQSKEFLLFFSIILFVFSLNLMGFYEINLPSSLNQKFSITSKNEYLSAFFSGLLATILATPCSAPFLGTAISFAFSQENISTIIIFVALASGFASPYFLIILSPKVINIFPKPGGWMINLRAILGIMVLLMSFWLLKISSIVYVDFIILGGLIFISLLVFISKIKSKNLFLYLILIVSFLLTYSFWRKPSEGLQWEKFNENRLNTYINNKEIIFLDITADWCITCKFNKLTTLDTDEIKVFFNKNNVKLMQADWTRRDDNILNFLKRYNKYGIPFNIIYGPKNLDGIVLSEILTKETVKTNLNLVK
;
A
#
# COMPACT_ATOMS: atom_id res chain seq x y z
N MET A 1 40.84 20.80 28.17
CA MET A 1 39.45 20.28 28.23
C MET A 1 39.18 19.07 27.33
N THR A 2 40.00 18.77 26.30
CA THR A 2 39.77 17.64 25.37
C THR A 2 40.25 16.27 25.87
N ARG A 3 41.07 16.18 26.93
CA ARG A 3 41.58 14.90 27.47
C ARG A 3 40.78 14.31 28.65
N ILE A 4 39.91 15.09 29.28
CA ILE A 4 39.11 14.66 30.45
C ILE A 4 37.79 13.99 30.02
N ILE A 5 37.25 14.36 28.85
CA ILE A 5 36.00 13.79 28.31
C ILE A 5 36.20 12.36 27.79
N ILE A 6 37.40 12.04 27.28
CA ILE A 6 37.75 10.71 26.75
C ILE A 6 37.91 9.68 27.89
N LEU A 7 38.37 10.11 29.07
CA LEU A 7 38.53 9.25 30.24
C LEU A 7 37.18 8.92 30.91
N ILE A 8 36.26 9.89 30.93
CA ILE A 8 34.89 9.71 31.46
C ILE A 8 34.07 8.79 30.53
N PHE A 9 34.30 8.86 29.22
CA PHE A 9 33.64 8.00 28.25
C PHE A 9 34.10 6.54 28.33
N PHE A 10 35.37 6.29 28.70
CA PHE A 10 35.89 4.93 28.90
C PHE A 10 35.38 4.28 30.20
N ILE A 11 35.18 5.06 31.26
CA ILE A 11 34.77 4.55 32.58
C ILE A 11 33.27 4.19 32.64
N LEU A 12 32.43 4.79 31.79
CA LEU A 12 30.99 4.45 31.69
C LEU A 12 30.70 3.18 30.86
N THR A 13 31.71 2.58 30.22
CA THR A 13 31.56 1.34 29.42
C THR A 13 31.75 0.05 30.22
N TYR A 14 31.97 0.12 31.53
CA TYR A 14 32.44 -1.03 32.33
C TYR A 14 31.48 -1.62 33.38
N PHE A 15 30.20 -1.27 33.38
CA PHE A 15 29.19 -1.89 34.26
C PHE A 15 27.89 -2.08 33.47
N SER A 16 27.17 -3.19 33.46
CA SER A 16 27.35 -4.58 33.88
C SER A 16 26.03 -5.27 33.50
N GLU A 17 26.10 -6.50 33.00
CA GLU A 17 24.94 -7.37 32.73
C GLU A 17 24.14 -7.68 34.01
N LEU A 18 22.83 -7.92 33.88
CA LEU A 18 22.12 -8.88 34.73
C LEU A 18 20.85 -9.40 34.02
N LYS A 19 20.80 -10.72 33.79
CA LYS A 19 19.60 -11.47 33.37
C LYS A 19 18.75 -11.80 34.61
N ALA A 20 17.43 -11.73 34.47
CA ALA A 20 16.48 -12.30 35.43
C ALA A 20 15.43 -13.16 34.72
N GLN A 21 15.08 -14.25 35.38
CA GLN A 21 14.29 -15.41 34.98
C GLN A 21 12.96 -15.40 35.74
N ILE A 22 11.79 -15.67 35.11
CA ILE A 22 10.53 -16.13 35.75
C ILE A 22 9.67 -16.75 34.62
N ARG A 23 9.43 -18.07 34.55
CA ARG A 23 8.48 -18.96 35.27
C ARG A 23 7.01 -18.77 34.87
N SER A 24 6.45 -19.84 34.30
CA SER A 24 5.09 -20.05 33.80
C SER A 24 4.04 -20.14 34.91
N LEU A 25 2.83 -19.62 34.68
CA LEU A 25 1.65 -19.85 35.52
C LEU A 25 0.47 -20.29 34.65
N SER A 26 -0.25 -21.30 35.12
CA SER A 26 -1.22 -22.14 34.42
C SER A 26 -2.67 -21.94 34.89
N GLU A 27 -3.61 -22.18 33.96
CA GLU A 27 -4.91 -22.87 34.08
C GLU A 27 -6.04 -22.28 34.97
N HIS A 28 -6.87 -21.38 34.39
CA HIS A 28 -8.22 -20.98 34.87
C HIS A 28 -9.36 -21.36 33.91
N SER A 29 -9.10 -22.27 32.96
CA SER A 29 -10.13 -22.81 32.08
C SER A 29 -9.77 -24.21 31.60
N SER A 30 -10.79 -25.07 31.50
CA SER A 30 -10.67 -26.39 30.91
C SER A 30 -11.31 -26.38 29.52
N LEU A 31 -10.61 -27.00 28.57
CA LEU A 31 -11.02 -27.08 27.18
C LEU A 31 -11.19 -28.55 26.82
N GLU A 32 -12.37 -28.88 26.33
CA GLU A 32 -12.78 -30.22 25.95
C GLU A 32 -13.31 -30.18 24.51
N ILE A 33 -12.78 -31.05 23.66
CA ILE A 33 -13.24 -31.19 22.27
C ILE A 33 -14.27 -32.31 22.23
N LEU A 34 -15.38 -32.04 21.58
CA LEU A 34 -16.47 -32.98 21.36
C LEU A 34 -16.35 -33.53 19.92
N ASP A 35 -15.42 -34.47 19.70
CA ASP A 35 -15.04 -35.02 18.38
C ASP A 35 -15.53 -36.46 18.13
N LYS A 36 -15.43 -37.37 19.11
CA LYS A 36 -15.59 -38.82 18.85
C LYS A 36 -17.02 -39.36 18.80
N GLU A 37 -17.97 -38.72 19.48
CA GLU A 37 -19.37 -39.22 19.58
C GLU A 37 -20.42 -38.21 19.09
N ASN A 38 -20.00 -37.01 18.68
CA ASN A 38 -20.88 -35.85 18.48
C ASN A 38 -20.82 -35.24 17.08
N THR A 39 -20.30 -35.94 16.06
CA THR A 39 -20.27 -35.41 14.69
C THR A 39 -21.66 -35.44 14.06
N LEU A 40 -22.17 -34.26 13.70
CA LEU A 40 -23.40 -34.12 12.90
C LEU A 40 -23.02 -33.97 11.43
N LYS A 41 -23.72 -34.68 10.55
CA LYS A 41 -23.51 -34.65 9.10
C LYS A 41 -24.66 -33.92 8.43
N SER A 42 -24.34 -32.92 7.60
CA SER A 42 -25.30 -32.29 6.69
C SER A 42 -24.57 -31.82 5.43
N ASP A 43 -25.04 -32.23 4.26
CA ASP A 43 -24.66 -31.71 2.93
C ASP A 43 -23.17 -31.35 2.74
N ASN A 44 -22.29 -32.37 2.78
CA ASN A 44 -20.82 -32.24 2.63
C ASN A 44 -20.07 -31.45 3.72
N SER A 45 -20.73 -31.13 4.83
CA SER A 45 -20.12 -30.49 6.00
C SER A 45 -20.16 -31.37 7.25
N PHE A 46 -19.08 -31.31 8.01
CA PHE A 46 -18.95 -31.94 9.33
C PHE A 46 -19.08 -30.89 10.43
N PHE A 47 -19.72 -31.27 11.54
CA PHE A 47 -19.76 -30.43 12.72
C PHE A 47 -19.05 -31.09 13.88
N PHE A 48 -18.21 -30.35 14.60
CA PHE A 48 -17.69 -30.74 15.92
C PHE A 48 -17.91 -29.61 16.93
N GLY A 49 -17.74 -29.89 18.22
CA GLY A 49 -17.92 -28.90 19.28
C GLY A 49 -16.64 -28.60 20.04
N ILE A 50 -16.40 -27.33 20.35
CA ILE A 50 -15.38 -26.93 21.32
C ILE A 50 -16.11 -26.49 22.59
N SER A 51 -15.97 -27.27 23.66
CA SER A 51 -16.51 -26.94 24.99
C SER A 51 -15.45 -26.24 25.82
N ILE A 52 -15.78 -25.03 26.28
CA ILE A 52 -14.97 -24.25 27.21
C ILE A 52 -15.73 -24.18 28.53
N LYS A 53 -15.15 -24.75 29.58
CA LYS A 53 -15.64 -24.65 30.95
C LYS A 53 -14.77 -23.65 31.71
N LEU A 54 -15.43 -22.67 32.31
CA LEU A 54 -14.87 -21.53 33.00
C LEU A 54 -15.15 -21.65 34.50
N ASP A 55 -14.17 -21.29 35.31
CA ASP A 55 -14.34 -21.18 36.75
C ASP A 55 -15.34 -20.06 37.10
N GLU A 56 -15.86 -20.08 38.33
CA GLU A 56 -16.89 -19.12 38.76
C GLU A 56 -16.40 -17.66 38.67
N GLY A 57 -17.18 -16.84 37.96
CA GLY A 57 -16.88 -15.44 37.68
C GLY A 57 -15.93 -15.21 36.50
N TRP A 58 -15.42 -16.25 35.85
CA TRP A 58 -14.65 -16.13 34.61
C TRP A 58 -15.57 -16.16 33.39
N LYS A 59 -15.20 -15.38 32.38
CA LYS A 59 -15.95 -15.17 31.14
C LYS A 59 -15.03 -15.38 29.93
N THR A 60 -15.61 -15.76 28.80
CA THR A 60 -14.96 -15.74 27.48
C THR A 60 -15.85 -14.97 26.49
N TYR A 61 -15.35 -14.65 25.31
CA TYR A 61 -15.93 -13.58 24.49
C TYR A 61 -16.68 -14.07 23.26
N TRP A 62 -17.63 -13.23 22.82
CA TRP A 62 -18.29 -13.35 21.53
C TRP A 62 -17.41 -12.80 20.40
N LYS A 63 -17.81 -13.00 19.14
CA LYS A 63 -17.10 -12.48 17.95
C LYS A 63 -16.79 -10.98 18.03
N ASN A 64 -17.69 -10.20 18.64
CA ASN A 64 -17.38 -8.86 19.12
C ASN A 64 -17.29 -8.91 20.66
N PRO A 65 -16.09 -8.74 21.26
CA PRO A 65 -15.91 -8.83 22.70
C PRO A 65 -16.46 -7.62 23.48
N GLY A 66 -16.83 -6.53 22.81
CA GLY A 66 -17.17 -5.25 23.46
C GLY A 66 -15.95 -4.36 23.66
N ASP A 67 -15.97 -3.54 24.70
CA ASP A 67 -14.93 -2.53 24.99
C ASP A 67 -13.56 -3.15 25.33
N SER A 68 -13.52 -4.43 25.72
CA SER A 68 -12.30 -5.16 26.02
C SER A 68 -12.49 -6.67 25.83
N GLY A 69 -11.51 -7.35 25.22
CA GLY A 69 -11.46 -8.79 25.10
C GLY A 69 -10.99 -9.27 23.71
N ALA A 70 -11.05 -10.58 23.48
CA ALA A 70 -10.75 -11.18 22.18
C ALA A 70 -11.56 -12.48 21.98
N PRO A 71 -12.11 -12.73 20.77
CA PRO A 71 -12.91 -13.91 20.48
C PRO A 71 -12.05 -15.19 20.41
N LEU A 72 -12.72 -16.34 20.36
CA LEU A 72 -12.09 -17.61 19.99
C LEU A 72 -11.65 -17.57 18.52
N THR A 73 -10.38 -17.88 18.26
CA THR A 73 -9.84 -18.10 16.92
C THR A 73 -9.31 -19.53 16.78
N ILE A 74 -9.38 -20.07 15.57
CA ILE A 74 -8.93 -21.42 15.24
C ILE A 74 -7.98 -21.31 14.06
N ASN A 75 -6.72 -21.67 14.28
CA ASN A 75 -5.72 -21.81 13.24
C ASN A 75 -5.56 -23.30 12.91
N PHE A 76 -5.57 -23.65 11.62
CA PHE A 76 -5.40 -25.02 11.13
C PHE A 76 -4.55 -24.98 9.87
N ASP A 77 -3.72 -26.01 9.67
CA ASP A 77 -2.85 -26.16 8.50
C ASP A 77 -3.13 -27.51 7.82
N ASP A 78 -4.24 -27.58 7.07
CA ASP A 78 -4.63 -28.79 6.36
C ASP A 78 -5.26 -28.48 4.99
N ASN A 79 -4.55 -28.84 3.92
CA ASN A 79 -4.93 -28.58 2.53
C ASN A 79 -6.20 -29.29 2.08
N ARG A 80 -6.75 -30.23 2.88
CA ARG A 80 -7.99 -30.94 2.59
C ARG A 80 -9.23 -30.15 3.04
N ILE A 81 -9.06 -29.20 3.97
CA ILE A 81 -10.14 -28.35 4.51
C ILE A 81 -10.28 -27.11 3.65
N LYS A 82 -11.48 -26.88 3.11
CA LYS A 82 -11.82 -25.69 2.34
C LYS A 82 -12.14 -24.50 3.24
N ASN A 83 -12.90 -24.74 4.31
CA ASN A 83 -13.31 -23.70 5.24
C ASN A 83 -13.63 -24.32 6.62
N LEU A 84 -13.30 -23.59 7.68
CA LEU A 84 -13.61 -23.95 9.06
C LEU A 84 -14.26 -22.75 9.74
N GLU A 85 -15.57 -22.80 9.92
CA GLU A 85 -16.39 -21.70 10.41
C GLU A 85 -16.80 -21.94 11.88
N ILE A 86 -16.50 -20.97 12.75
CA ILE A 86 -16.97 -20.96 14.14
C ILE A 86 -18.39 -20.41 14.17
N LEU A 87 -19.35 -21.22 14.62
CA LEU A 87 -20.73 -20.78 14.82
C LEU A 87 -20.87 -20.25 16.26
N PHE A 88 -21.17 -18.96 16.39
CA PHE A 88 -21.29 -18.31 17.69
C PHE A 88 -22.72 -18.42 18.24
N PRO A 89 -22.94 -19.06 19.40
CA PRO A 89 -24.24 -19.02 20.08
C PRO A 89 -24.61 -17.59 20.52
N THR A 90 -25.88 -17.39 20.86
CA THR A 90 -26.38 -16.09 21.32
C THR A 90 -25.62 -15.61 22.57
N PRO A 91 -24.96 -14.44 22.55
CA PRO A 91 -24.13 -13.96 23.66
C PRO A 91 -24.94 -13.24 24.75
N GLN A 92 -24.26 -12.89 25.84
CA GLN A 92 -24.78 -12.05 26.94
C GLN A 92 -23.90 -10.82 27.13
N ARG A 93 -24.48 -9.74 27.68
CA ARG A 93 -23.76 -8.52 28.05
C ARG A 93 -23.33 -8.58 29.51
N PHE A 94 -22.13 -8.13 29.78
CA PHE A 94 -21.58 -7.99 31.12
C PHE A 94 -21.09 -6.56 31.31
N PHE A 95 -21.39 -6.00 32.48
CA PHE A 95 -20.94 -4.67 32.88
C PHE A 95 -20.09 -4.81 34.13
N ASP A 96 -18.77 -4.75 33.95
CA ASP A 96 -17.81 -4.83 35.05
C ASP A 96 -16.90 -3.59 34.98
N LEU A 97 -16.64 -2.95 36.13
CA LEU A 97 -15.72 -1.80 36.24
C LEU A 97 -15.98 -0.64 35.27
N GLY A 98 -17.24 -0.46 34.84
CA GLY A 98 -17.63 0.60 33.89
C GLY A 98 -17.33 0.29 32.41
N ILE A 99 -16.96 -0.95 32.10
CA ILE A 99 -16.63 -1.45 30.76
C ILE A 99 -17.72 -2.45 30.36
N GLU A 100 -18.24 -2.33 29.14
CA GLU A 100 -19.21 -3.27 28.60
C GLU A 100 -18.50 -4.37 27.80
N THR A 101 -18.67 -5.62 28.20
CA THR A 101 -18.15 -6.79 27.48
C THR A 101 -19.27 -7.72 27.03
N ILE A 102 -19.04 -8.44 25.95
CA ILE A 102 -20.01 -9.33 25.32
C ILE A 102 -19.40 -10.72 25.20
N GLY A 103 -20.08 -11.72 25.76
CA GLY A 103 -19.51 -13.06 25.84
C GLY A 103 -20.39 -14.09 26.52
N TYR A 104 -19.72 -15.00 27.23
CA TYR A 104 -20.30 -16.19 27.86
C TYR A 104 -19.66 -16.44 29.22
N GLU A 105 -20.43 -17.01 30.16
CA GLU A 105 -19.99 -17.46 31.48
C GLU A 105 -20.24 -18.97 31.66
N LYS A 106 -19.59 -19.60 32.65
CA LYS A 106 -19.77 -21.01 33.07
C LYS A 106 -19.34 -22.05 32.04
N GLU A 107 -20.21 -22.44 31.11
CA GLU A 107 -19.91 -23.44 30.07
C GLU A 107 -20.50 -22.96 28.75
N ILE A 108 -19.67 -22.94 27.71
CA ILE A 108 -20.08 -22.63 26.35
C ILE A 108 -19.53 -23.66 25.39
N ILE A 109 -20.36 -24.05 24.41
CA ILE A 109 -19.98 -24.97 23.35
C ILE A 109 -20.09 -24.23 22.03
N PHE A 110 -18.97 -24.03 21.34
CA PHE A 110 -18.92 -23.48 19.99
C PHE A 110 -19.05 -24.60 18.97
N PRO A 111 -20.15 -24.67 18.18
CA PRO A 111 -20.22 -25.57 17.04
C PRO A 111 -19.29 -25.07 15.93
N ILE A 112 -18.47 -25.96 15.39
CA ILE A 112 -17.54 -25.66 14.31
C ILE A 112 -18.00 -26.41 13.08
N LYS A 113 -18.23 -25.69 11.98
CA LYS A 113 -18.57 -26.26 10.68
C LYS A 113 -17.30 -26.42 9.84
N VAL A 114 -17.05 -27.63 9.36
CA VAL A 114 -15.90 -27.97 8.52
C VAL A 114 -16.39 -28.34 7.13
N GLU A 115 -15.89 -27.62 6.13
CA GLU A 115 -16.12 -27.89 4.71
C GLU A 115 -14.83 -28.47 4.09
N THR A 116 -14.94 -29.56 3.33
CA THR A 116 -13.79 -30.27 2.74
C THR A 116 -13.84 -30.24 1.21
N PHE A 117 -12.68 -30.33 0.55
CA PHE A 117 -12.58 -30.36 -0.92
C PHE A 117 -12.97 -31.72 -1.51
N GLU A 118 -12.62 -32.81 -0.82
CA GLU A 118 -12.92 -34.19 -1.22
C GLU A 118 -13.54 -34.96 -0.07
N TYR A 119 -14.46 -35.86 -0.39
CA TYR A 119 -15.18 -36.66 0.59
C TYR A 119 -14.26 -37.74 1.20
N GLN A 120 -14.04 -37.70 2.52
CA GLN A 120 -13.32 -38.74 3.27
C GLN A 120 -14.16 -39.22 4.46
N ASN A 121 -14.18 -40.55 4.71
CA ASN A 121 -14.94 -41.16 5.80
C ASN A 121 -14.33 -40.93 7.19
N SER A 122 -13.05 -40.57 7.26
CA SER A 122 -12.36 -40.24 8.50
C SER A 122 -11.24 -39.26 8.20
N MET A 123 -11.08 -38.26 9.06
CA MET A 123 -10.04 -37.25 8.89
C MET A 123 -9.49 -36.82 10.24
N ASN A 124 -8.16 -36.88 10.37
CA ASN A 124 -7.45 -36.33 11.50
C ASN A 124 -6.65 -35.11 11.06
N PHE A 125 -6.71 -34.05 11.87
CA PHE A 125 -5.96 -32.81 11.66
C PHE A 125 -5.77 -32.09 12.99
N ASP A 126 -4.69 -31.30 13.09
CA ASP A 126 -4.40 -30.48 14.26
C ASP A 126 -5.03 -29.09 14.13
N ILE A 127 -5.57 -28.60 15.25
CA ILE A 127 -6.01 -27.21 15.38
C ILE A 127 -5.32 -26.54 16.55
N GLN A 128 -4.96 -25.27 16.36
CA GLN A 128 -4.51 -24.37 17.42
C GLN A 128 -5.65 -23.42 17.77
N LEU A 129 -6.11 -23.52 19.02
CA LEU A 129 -7.17 -22.70 19.59
C LEU A 129 -6.57 -21.56 20.38
N GLU A 130 -6.97 -20.33 20.09
CA GLU A 130 -6.60 -19.16 20.88
C GLU A 130 -7.87 -18.48 21.37
N TYR A 131 -8.00 -18.30 22.68
CA TYR A 131 -9.14 -17.60 23.27
C TYR A 131 -8.72 -16.87 24.53
N LEU A 132 -9.48 -15.84 24.89
CA LEU A 132 -9.24 -15.06 26.09
C LEU A 132 -10.26 -15.44 27.17
N VAL A 133 -9.78 -15.62 28.40
CA VAL A 133 -10.63 -15.75 29.59
C VAL A 133 -10.39 -14.58 30.53
N CYS A 134 -11.45 -13.98 31.06
CA CYS A 134 -11.33 -12.79 31.89
C CYS A 134 -12.25 -12.82 33.10
N LYS A 135 -11.75 -12.28 34.22
CA LYS A 135 -12.52 -11.97 35.43
C LYS A 135 -12.22 -10.52 35.84
N GLU A 136 -11.13 -10.32 36.57
CA GLU A 136 -10.54 -8.98 36.82
C GLU A 136 -9.34 -8.72 35.90
N ILE A 137 -8.70 -9.80 35.46
CA ILE A 137 -7.55 -9.81 34.55
C ILE A 137 -7.88 -10.76 33.41
N CYS A 138 -7.50 -10.41 32.20
CA CYS A 138 -7.72 -11.25 31.03
C CYS A 138 -6.45 -12.05 30.69
N ILE A 139 -6.59 -13.36 30.56
CA ILE A 139 -5.49 -14.32 30.35
C ILE A 139 -5.69 -14.99 28.98
N PRO A 140 -4.73 -14.87 28.04
CA PRO A 140 -4.80 -15.58 26.77
C PRO A 140 -4.46 -17.06 26.96
N VAL A 141 -5.28 -17.93 26.38
CA VAL A 141 -5.11 -19.38 26.41
C VAL A 141 -4.90 -19.87 24.98
N ILE A 142 -3.75 -20.51 24.76
CA ILE A 142 -3.39 -21.15 23.49
C ILE A 142 -3.32 -22.66 23.74
N LYS A 143 -4.10 -23.44 23.00
CA LYS A 143 -4.12 -24.91 23.10
C LYS A 143 -4.12 -25.55 21.72
N THR A 144 -3.14 -26.42 21.47
CA THR A 144 -3.12 -27.29 20.28
C THR A 144 -3.81 -28.61 20.60
N LYS A 145 -4.67 -29.07 19.69
CA LYS A 145 -5.41 -30.31 19.83
C LYS A 145 -5.58 -31.00 18.49
N GLU A 146 -5.41 -32.31 18.50
CA GLU A 146 -5.75 -33.18 17.37
C GLU A 146 -7.27 -33.40 17.34
N ILE A 147 -7.88 -33.21 16.19
CA ILE A 147 -9.29 -33.51 15.92
C ILE A 147 -9.37 -34.80 15.13
N SER A 148 -10.17 -35.75 15.60
CA SER A 148 -10.49 -36.97 14.85
C SER A 148 -11.96 -36.95 14.42
N LEU A 149 -12.23 -36.66 13.14
CA LEU A 149 -13.57 -36.76 12.57
C LEU A 149 -13.83 -38.20 12.10
N ASN A 150 -14.87 -38.84 12.65
CA ASN A 150 -15.33 -40.16 12.22
C ASN A 150 -16.82 -40.13 11.87
N THR A 151 -17.22 -40.85 10.82
CA THR A 151 -18.60 -40.98 10.32
C THR A 151 -19.47 -41.97 11.10
N ASN A 152 -18.94 -42.70 12.09
CA ASN A 152 -19.75 -43.62 12.91
C ASN A 152 -20.60 -42.84 13.92
N ILE A 153 -21.82 -42.53 13.50
CA ILE A 153 -22.85 -41.79 14.23
C ILE A 153 -23.33 -42.62 15.42
N ASN A 154 -23.20 -42.10 16.64
CA ASN A 154 -24.01 -42.55 17.77
C ASN A 154 -24.96 -41.41 18.18
N SER A 155 -26.20 -41.50 17.72
CA SER A 155 -27.25 -40.50 17.92
C SER A 155 -27.89 -40.61 19.30
N LYS A 156 -27.12 -40.36 20.37
CA LYS A 156 -27.70 -40.00 21.67
C LYS A 156 -27.68 -38.48 21.85
N LEU A 157 -28.39 -37.98 22.85
CA LEU A 157 -28.56 -36.54 23.13
C LEU A 157 -27.20 -35.88 23.34
N ASN A 158 -26.63 -35.38 22.24
CA ASN A 158 -25.29 -34.85 22.19
C ASN A 158 -25.33 -33.36 22.52
N LYS A 159 -24.55 -32.90 23.50
CA LYS A 159 -24.46 -31.50 23.93
C LYS A 159 -24.26 -30.51 22.75
N LEU A 160 -23.61 -30.97 21.66
CA LEU A 160 -23.44 -30.21 20.43
C LEU A 160 -24.77 -29.88 19.74
N SER A 161 -25.69 -30.85 19.68
CA SER A 161 -27.00 -30.67 19.03
C SER A 161 -27.85 -29.62 19.73
N ASP A 162 -27.78 -29.55 21.06
CA ASP A 162 -28.45 -28.52 21.85
C ASP A 162 -27.79 -27.15 21.67
N SER A 163 -26.48 -27.08 21.49
CA SER A 163 -25.79 -25.83 21.15
C SER A 163 -26.20 -25.32 19.75
N ILE A 164 -26.28 -26.21 18.76
CA ILE A 164 -26.73 -25.85 17.40
C ILE A 164 -28.17 -25.32 17.41
N LYS A 165 -29.07 -25.89 18.21
CA LYS A 165 -30.45 -25.36 18.38
C LYS A 165 -30.51 -23.97 19.01
N ARG A 166 -29.46 -23.54 19.74
CA ARG A 166 -29.35 -22.21 20.37
C ARG A 166 -28.70 -21.17 19.45
N LEU A 167 -28.30 -21.56 18.24
CA LEU A 167 -27.76 -20.62 17.26
C LEU A 167 -28.85 -19.62 16.81
N PRO A 168 -28.46 -18.37 16.50
CA PRO A 168 -29.38 -17.38 15.93
C PRO A 168 -29.97 -17.86 14.61
N SER A 169 -31.28 -17.64 14.41
CA SER A 169 -31.94 -17.90 13.13
C SER A 169 -31.49 -16.90 12.08
N LYS A 170 -31.20 -17.37 10.86
CA LYS A 170 -30.91 -16.52 9.69
C LYS A 170 -32.17 -16.18 8.88
N GLU A 171 -33.33 -16.70 9.28
CA GLU A 171 -34.61 -16.45 8.61
C GLU A 171 -35.25 -15.14 9.12
N ASN A 172 -35.76 -14.30 8.20
CA ASN A 172 -36.38 -12.99 8.51
C ASN A 172 -37.78 -13.10 9.17
N ILE A 173 -37.86 -13.84 10.27
CA ILE A 173 -39.11 -14.24 10.95
C ILE A 173 -39.66 -13.10 11.80
N PHE A 174 -38.79 -12.38 12.52
CA PHE A 174 -39.21 -11.35 13.47
C PHE A 174 -38.93 -9.93 12.97
N PHE A 175 -37.84 -9.72 12.22
CA PHE A 175 -37.44 -8.39 11.75
C PHE A 175 -37.14 -8.34 10.25
N GLN A 176 -37.53 -7.24 9.60
CA GLN A 176 -37.19 -6.97 8.20
C GLN A 176 -36.43 -5.66 8.06
N LEU A 177 -35.39 -5.65 7.24
CA LEU A 177 -34.64 -4.43 6.96
C LEU A 177 -35.50 -3.57 6.05
N LYS A 178 -35.83 -2.38 6.51
CA LYS A 178 -36.66 -1.44 5.77
C LYS A 178 -35.79 -0.47 4.98
N GLU A 179 -34.82 0.16 5.64
CA GLU A 179 -33.98 1.17 5.01
C GLU A 179 -32.63 1.33 5.75
N VAL A 180 -31.58 1.66 5.00
CA VAL A 180 -30.28 2.10 5.52
C VAL A 180 -29.99 3.47 4.95
N LYS A 181 -30.05 4.51 5.78
CA LYS A 181 -29.72 5.89 5.39
C LYS A 181 -28.29 6.19 5.80
N ASN A 182 -27.50 6.71 4.87
CA ASN A 182 -26.17 7.23 5.14
C ASN A 182 -26.19 8.77 5.19
N ARG A 183 -25.65 9.34 6.26
CA ARG A 183 -25.42 10.78 6.45
C ARG A 183 -23.96 11.04 6.85
N GLY A 184 -23.02 10.71 5.96
CA GLY A 184 -21.58 10.91 6.17
C GLY A 184 -21.02 9.91 7.18
N ASN A 185 -20.88 10.33 8.44
CA ASN A 185 -20.37 9.50 9.54
C ASN A 185 -21.49 8.80 10.32
N LYS A 186 -22.75 8.96 9.90
CA LYS A 186 -23.91 8.41 10.58
C LYS A 186 -24.68 7.47 9.68
N PHE A 187 -24.89 6.25 10.14
CA PHE A 187 -25.79 5.29 9.53
C PHE A 187 -27.06 5.18 10.36
N ILE A 188 -28.20 5.35 9.71
CA ILE A 188 -29.51 5.13 10.31
C ILE A 188 -30.07 3.85 9.71
N ILE A 189 -30.21 2.83 10.53
CA ILE A 189 -30.73 1.51 10.13
C ILE A 189 -32.14 1.39 10.69
N GLU A 190 -33.12 1.24 9.79
CA GLU A 190 -34.52 1.04 10.14
C GLU A 190 -34.90 -0.44 9.95
N LEU A 191 -35.26 -1.10 11.05
CA LEU A 191 -35.83 -2.46 11.05
C LEU A 191 -37.33 -2.41 11.35
N GLU A 192 -38.13 -3.09 10.55
CA GLU A 192 -39.56 -3.30 10.78
C GLU A 192 -39.80 -4.51 11.68
N ASN A 193 -40.62 -4.34 12.70
CA ASN A 193 -40.99 -5.39 13.66
C ASN A 193 -42.23 -6.14 13.14
N LYS A 194 -42.06 -7.35 12.59
CA LYS A 194 -43.15 -8.12 11.96
C LYS A 194 -44.16 -8.69 12.95
N LYS A 195 -43.74 -8.98 14.18
CA LYS A 195 -44.57 -9.66 15.19
C LYS A 195 -45.00 -8.75 16.35
N ASN A 196 -44.83 -7.43 16.23
CA ASN A 196 -45.16 -6.44 17.28
C ASN A 196 -44.63 -6.86 18.66
N ILE A 197 -43.40 -7.37 18.71
CA ILE A 197 -42.78 -7.81 19.96
C ILE A 197 -42.52 -6.57 20.83
N SER A 198 -43.15 -6.51 22.01
CA SER A 198 -43.07 -5.41 22.98
C SER A 198 -42.06 -5.66 24.12
N SER A 199 -41.34 -6.78 24.11
CA SER A 199 -40.39 -7.12 25.18
C SER A 199 -39.08 -6.35 25.05
N GLU A 200 -38.31 -6.28 26.14
CA GLU A 200 -36.89 -5.90 26.10
C GLU A 200 -36.17 -6.79 25.08
N VAL A 201 -35.60 -6.15 24.07
CA VAL A 201 -34.80 -6.78 23.03
C VAL A 201 -33.36 -6.37 23.25
N ASP A 202 -32.43 -7.32 23.28
CA ASP A 202 -31.00 -7.03 23.23
C ASP A 202 -30.51 -7.06 21.79
N LEU A 203 -29.59 -6.14 21.51
CA LEU A 203 -28.98 -6.03 20.19
C LEU A 203 -27.49 -6.25 20.32
N PHE A 204 -26.90 -7.00 19.41
CA PHE A 204 -25.46 -7.19 19.34
C PHE A 204 -24.99 -6.86 17.93
N LEU A 205 -23.91 -6.09 17.82
CA LEU A 205 -23.38 -5.58 16.57
C LEU A 205 -21.96 -6.07 16.37
N HIS A 206 -21.59 -6.42 15.15
CA HIS A 206 -20.21 -6.73 14.79
C HIS A 206 -19.91 -6.21 13.39
N ALA A 207 -18.80 -5.50 13.26
CA ALA A 207 -18.24 -4.97 12.02
C ALA A 207 -16.70 -4.98 12.15
N ASN A 208 -16.00 -4.74 11.03
CA ASN A 208 -14.54 -4.64 11.00
C ASN A 208 -13.98 -3.35 11.61
N PHE A 209 -14.84 -2.46 12.10
CA PHE A 209 -14.51 -1.16 12.67
C PHE A 209 -15.41 -0.88 13.87
N ASP A 210 -14.96 0.04 14.73
CA ASP A 210 -15.69 0.41 15.94
C ASP A 210 -16.69 1.54 15.70
N PHE A 211 -17.71 1.60 16.56
CA PHE A 211 -18.74 2.63 16.52
C PHE A 211 -18.50 3.64 17.65
N LEU A 212 -18.40 4.92 17.30
CA LEU A 212 -18.24 6.03 18.25
C LEU A 212 -19.45 6.17 19.17
N LYS A 213 -20.66 6.02 18.63
CA LYS A 213 -21.92 6.06 19.39
C LYS A 213 -22.95 5.11 18.79
N LYS A 214 -23.69 4.47 19.68
CA LYS A 214 -24.81 3.58 19.36
C LYS A 214 -26.05 4.12 20.05
N LYS A 215 -27.04 4.57 19.30
CA LYS A 215 -28.37 4.91 19.84
C LYS A 215 -29.41 3.97 19.29
N LYS A 216 -30.32 3.57 20.18
CA LYS A 216 -31.44 2.70 19.88
C LYS A 216 -32.73 3.39 20.26
N SER A 217 -33.67 3.44 19.33
CA SER A 217 -35.05 3.84 19.57
C SER A 217 -35.97 2.72 19.13
N ILE A 218 -36.84 2.27 20.04
CA ILE A 218 -37.86 1.25 19.74
C ILE A 218 -39.22 1.94 19.82
N ASN A 219 -39.94 1.92 18.70
CA ASN A 219 -41.39 2.11 18.68
C ASN A 219 -42.05 0.74 18.44
N ASN A 220 -43.34 0.60 18.79
CA ASN A 220 -44.09 -0.67 18.63
C ASN A 220 -44.03 -1.28 17.21
N ARG A 221 -43.68 -0.48 16.19
CA ARG A 221 -43.67 -0.86 14.77
C ARG A 221 -42.29 -0.86 14.12
N GLN A 222 -41.32 -0.14 14.67
CA GLN A 222 -40.00 0.07 14.05
C GLN A 222 -38.92 0.15 15.13
N ILE A 223 -37.78 -0.46 14.84
CA ILE A 223 -36.55 -0.28 15.60
C ILE A 223 -35.58 0.51 14.75
N VAL A 224 -35.18 1.68 15.25
CA VAL A 224 -34.26 2.58 14.57
C VAL A 224 -32.93 2.61 15.33
N PHE A 225 -31.85 2.34 14.61
CA PHE A 225 -30.49 2.43 15.13
C PHE A 225 -29.77 3.60 14.47
N GLU A 226 -29.21 4.48 15.28
CA GLU A 226 -28.28 5.49 14.82
C GLU A 226 -26.86 5.05 15.25
N LEU A 227 -26.04 4.73 14.25
CA LEU A 227 -24.65 4.33 14.40
C LEU A 227 -23.77 5.49 13.92
N GLU A 228 -22.97 6.04 14.81
CA GLU A 228 -21.95 7.04 14.47
C GLU A 228 -20.59 6.36 14.37
N ILE A 229 -19.90 6.52 13.24
CA ILE A 229 -18.63 5.86 12.91
C ILE A 229 -17.54 6.92 12.74
N ASP A 230 -16.29 6.59 13.10
CA ASP A 230 -15.16 7.44 12.71
C ASP A 230 -14.86 7.25 11.22
N SER A 231 -15.06 8.32 10.43
CA SER A 231 -14.71 8.39 9.01
C SER A 231 -13.29 7.96 8.66
N LYS A 232 -12.35 7.97 9.61
CA LYS A 232 -10.96 7.58 9.37
C LYS A 232 -10.77 6.06 9.29
N GLU A 233 -11.64 5.29 9.95
CA GLU A 233 -11.52 3.84 10.05
C GLU A 233 -12.38 3.11 9.02
N PHE A 234 -13.48 3.72 8.56
CA PHE A 234 -14.38 3.11 7.59
C PHE A 234 -13.81 3.12 6.16
N LYS A 235 -13.48 1.95 5.61
CA LYS A 235 -13.09 1.76 4.19
C LYS A 235 -14.13 0.89 3.49
N SER A 236 -14.89 1.46 2.56
CA SER A 236 -15.97 0.75 1.85
C SER A 236 -15.49 -0.48 1.06
N PRO A 237 -16.35 -1.50 0.83
CA PRO A 237 -17.59 -1.85 1.53
C PRO A 237 -17.34 -2.85 2.68
N ASP A 238 -17.94 -2.59 3.84
CA ASP A 238 -17.90 -3.50 4.99
C ASP A 238 -19.31 -4.00 5.32
N ASN A 239 -19.39 -5.25 5.80
CA ASN A 239 -20.63 -5.90 6.20
C ASN A 239 -20.89 -5.65 7.69
N LEU A 240 -22.09 -5.19 8.03
CA LEU A 240 -22.55 -5.07 9.42
C LEU A 240 -23.36 -6.30 9.81
N PHE A 241 -22.87 -7.03 10.80
CA PHE A 241 -23.62 -8.11 11.44
C PHE A 241 -24.46 -7.53 12.57
N VAL A 242 -25.76 -7.79 12.53
CA VAL A 242 -26.75 -7.39 13.52
C VAL A 242 -27.41 -8.65 14.07
N LEU A 243 -27.23 -8.91 15.36
CA LEU A 243 -27.91 -9.98 16.08
C LEU A 243 -28.93 -9.37 17.03
N ILE A 244 -30.16 -9.85 16.95
CA ILE A 244 -31.31 -9.39 17.71
C ILE A 244 -31.76 -10.54 18.60
N SER A 245 -31.65 -10.36 19.92
CA SER A 245 -32.02 -11.37 20.91
C SER A 245 -33.17 -10.88 21.78
N GLY A 246 -34.14 -11.75 22.03
CA GLY A 246 -35.19 -11.56 23.03
C GLY A 246 -35.34 -12.82 23.89
N LYS A 247 -36.27 -12.80 24.85
CA LYS A 247 -36.44 -13.91 25.82
C LYS A 247 -36.53 -15.30 25.17
N ASN A 248 -37.19 -15.42 24.00
CA ASN A 248 -37.47 -16.69 23.34
C ASN A 248 -37.04 -16.74 21.87
N PHE A 249 -36.23 -15.79 21.39
CA PHE A 249 -35.79 -15.77 20.00
C PHE A 249 -34.42 -15.10 19.87
N SER A 250 -33.68 -15.51 18.84
CA SER A 250 -32.41 -14.90 18.43
C SER A 250 -32.36 -14.93 16.92
N GLU A 251 -32.17 -13.77 16.28
CA GLU A 251 -32.14 -13.62 14.83
C GLU A 251 -30.89 -12.84 14.41
N GLU A 252 -30.17 -13.35 13.40
CA GLU A 252 -28.97 -12.70 12.86
C GLU A 252 -29.22 -12.18 11.43
N LYS A 253 -28.70 -10.98 11.16
CA LYS A 253 -28.80 -10.30 9.88
C LYS A 253 -27.48 -9.66 9.47
N ILE A 254 -27.14 -9.79 8.19
CA ILE A 254 -26.00 -9.10 7.58
C ILE A 254 -26.54 -7.93 6.75
N ILE A 255 -25.99 -6.75 6.95
CA ILE A 255 -26.38 -5.50 6.28
C ILE A 255 -25.16 -4.92 5.58
N ASP A 256 -25.23 -4.76 4.26
CA ASP A 256 -24.15 -4.14 3.48
C ASP A 256 -24.12 -2.63 3.72
N LEU A 257 -23.06 -2.11 4.35
CA LEU A 257 -22.88 -0.68 4.52
C LEU A 257 -22.20 -0.10 3.28
N LYS A 258 -23.01 0.20 2.26
CA LYS A 258 -22.53 0.95 1.10
C LYS A 258 -22.39 2.42 1.48
N VAL A 259 -21.15 2.85 1.70
CA VAL A 259 -20.83 4.27 1.57
C VAL A 259 -20.84 4.60 0.09
N ASN A 260 -21.82 5.39 -0.34
CA ASN A 260 -21.63 6.20 -1.54
C ASN A 260 -20.44 7.12 -1.23
N SER A 261 -19.24 6.68 -1.60
CA SER A 261 -18.02 7.44 -1.46
C SER A 261 -18.06 8.56 -2.50
N GLU A 262 -18.89 9.56 -2.24
CA GLU A 262 -18.76 10.90 -2.83
C GLU A 262 -17.56 11.65 -2.22
N ILE A 263 -16.59 10.95 -1.62
CA ILE A 263 -15.23 11.49 -1.56
C ILE A 263 -14.76 11.52 -3.01
N LYS A 264 -14.69 12.75 -3.49
CA LYS A 264 -15.22 13.15 -4.78
C LYS A 264 -14.39 12.55 -5.92
N LEU A 265 -15.03 11.90 -6.88
CA LEU A 265 -14.45 11.75 -8.22
C LEU A 265 -13.85 13.09 -8.68
N ALA A 266 -14.49 14.21 -8.35
CA ALA A 266 -13.97 15.55 -8.55
C ALA A 266 -12.62 15.84 -7.84
N SER A 267 -12.36 15.37 -6.62
CA SER A 267 -11.05 15.57 -5.96
C SER A 267 -9.95 14.75 -6.61
N ILE A 268 -10.25 13.53 -7.08
CA ILE A 268 -9.27 12.71 -7.82
C ILE A 268 -8.99 13.35 -9.18
N LEU A 269 -10.03 13.81 -9.89
CA LEU A 269 -9.87 14.53 -11.15
C LEU A 269 -9.12 15.84 -10.98
N PHE A 270 -9.34 16.55 -9.87
CA PHE A 270 -8.59 17.75 -9.52
C PHE A 270 -7.11 17.43 -9.25
N LEU A 271 -6.82 16.36 -8.52
CA LEU A 271 -5.45 15.91 -8.26
C LEU A 271 -4.76 15.42 -9.55
N ALA A 272 -5.48 14.72 -10.42
CA ALA A 272 -5.01 14.29 -11.73
C ALA A 272 -4.70 15.49 -12.63
N PHE A 273 -5.56 16.51 -12.63
CA PHE A 273 -5.31 17.77 -13.32
C PHE A 273 -4.06 18.49 -12.80
N ILE A 274 -3.91 18.58 -11.47
CA ILE A 274 -2.69 19.13 -10.84
C ILE A 274 -1.46 18.31 -11.24
N GLY A 275 -1.55 16.98 -11.24
CA GLY A 275 -0.49 16.08 -11.68
C GLY A 275 -0.06 16.37 -13.12
N GLY A 276 -1.03 16.59 -14.02
CA GLY A 276 -0.77 16.98 -15.40
C GLY A 276 -0.09 18.35 -15.51
N LEU A 277 -0.48 19.30 -14.67
CA LEU A 277 0.16 20.62 -14.60
C LEU A 277 1.62 20.50 -14.14
N ILE A 278 1.91 19.65 -13.15
CA ILE A 278 3.27 19.38 -12.66
C ILE A 278 4.19 18.84 -13.76
N LEU A 279 3.67 18.04 -14.71
CA LEU A 279 4.45 17.51 -15.83
C LEU A 279 5.11 18.61 -16.68
N ASN A 280 4.53 19.82 -16.72
CA ASN A 280 5.12 20.95 -17.45
C ASN A 280 6.40 21.51 -16.78
N PHE A 281 6.54 21.33 -15.47
CA PHE A 281 7.72 21.78 -14.71
C PHE A 281 8.85 20.75 -14.67
N MET A 282 8.66 19.61 -15.33
CA MET A 282 9.69 18.58 -15.38
C MET A 282 10.83 18.98 -16.34
N PRO A 283 12.09 18.68 -15.96
CA PRO A 283 13.28 19.12 -16.69
C PRO A 283 13.33 18.63 -18.15
N CYS A 284 12.65 17.52 -18.48
CA CYS A 284 12.63 16.97 -19.84
C CYS A 284 11.61 17.65 -20.78
N VAL A 285 10.57 18.30 -20.24
CA VAL A 285 9.49 18.91 -21.03
C VAL A 285 9.76 20.38 -21.31
N LEU A 286 10.32 21.09 -20.33
CA LEU A 286 10.62 22.51 -20.39
C LEU A 286 11.35 22.94 -21.69
N PRO A 287 12.34 22.20 -22.21
CA PRO A 287 13.04 22.64 -23.41
C PRO A 287 12.17 22.64 -24.67
N ILE A 288 11.35 21.61 -24.86
CA ILE A 288 10.45 21.51 -26.03
C ILE A 288 9.39 22.61 -25.96
N LEU A 289 8.82 22.82 -24.77
CA LEU A 289 7.84 23.86 -24.53
C LEU A 289 8.44 25.25 -24.81
N SER A 290 9.66 25.52 -24.36
CA SER A 290 10.34 26.81 -24.56
C SER A 290 10.62 27.13 -26.03
N LEU A 291 11.06 26.13 -26.82
CA LEU A 291 11.29 26.28 -28.26
C LEU A 291 9.98 26.55 -29.01
N LYS A 292 8.90 25.89 -28.61
CA LYS A 292 7.59 26.06 -29.26
C LYS A 292 6.92 27.39 -28.88
N ILE A 293 7.02 27.82 -27.62
CA ILE A 293 6.59 29.16 -27.19
C ILE A 293 7.32 30.24 -27.99
N TYR A 294 8.62 30.09 -28.27
CA TYR A 294 9.34 31.04 -29.12
C TYR A 294 8.80 31.11 -30.55
N SER A 295 8.52 29.95 -31.17
CA SER A 295 7.88 29.91 -32.50
C SER A 295 6.53 30.63 -32.51
N PHE A 296 5.79 30.54 -31.40
CA PHE A 296 4.49 31.21 -31.24
C PHE A 296 4.61 32.72 -30.97
N ILE A 297 5.65 33.19 -30.28
CA ILE A 297 5.94 34.63 -30.13
C ILE A 297 6.17 35.29 -31.49
N ASN A 298 6.90 34.61 -32.39
CA ASN A 298 7.16 35.14 -33.73
C ASN A 298 5.87 35.16 -34.58
N LEU A 299 5.03 34.12 -34.45
CA LEU A 299 3.75 34.01 -35.17
C LEU A 299 2.63 34.88 -34.58
N SER A 300 2.66 35.23 -33.29
CA SER A 300 1.62 36.05 -32.63
C SER A 300 1.61 37.49 -33.15
N ASN A 301 2.76 37.96 -33.64
CA ASN A 301 2.90 39.29 -34.23
C ASN A 301 2.40 39.34 -35.70
N GLU A 302 2.33 38.20 -36.39
CA GLU A 302 1.89 38.14 -37.79
C GLU A 302 0.47 37.58 -37.98
N ASN A 303 0.10 36.48 -37.31
CA ASN A 303 -1.17 35.77 -37.53
C ASN A 303 -1.66 35.00 -36.30
N GLN A 304 -2.50 35.64 -35.47
CA GLN A 304 -3.07 35.06 -34.24
C GLN A 304 -3.92 33.79 -34.49
N PHE A 305 -4.70 33.76 -35.58
CA PHE A 305 -5.52 32.59 -35.93
C PHE A 305 -4.68 31.35 -36.27
N LYS A 306 -3.52 31.55 -36.90
CA LYS A 306 -2.58 30.47 -37.23
C LYS A 306 -1.99 29.85 -35.96
N MET A 307 -1.61 30.69 -34.99
CA MET A 307 -1.12 30.26 -33.67
C MET A 307 -2.16 29.43 -32.90
N ILE A 308 -3.44 29.84 -32.90
CA ILE A 308 -4.51 29.09 -32.23
C ILE A 308 -4.70 27.69 -32.84
N ARG A 309 -4.72 27.59 -34.18
CA ARG A 309 -4.87 26.29 -34.86
C ARG A 309 -3.68 25.35 -34.62
N LEU A 310 -2.45 25.88 -34.60
CA LEU A 310 -1.26 25.11 -34.26
C LEU A 310 -1.28 24.64 -32.79
N SER A 311 -1.78 25.47 -31.88
CA SER A 311 -1.95 25.12 -30.46
C SER A 311 -3.00 24.00 -30.30
N LEU A 312 -4.14 24.10 -30.97
CA LEU A 312 -5.18 23.04 -30.98
C LEU A 312 -4.64 21.71 -31.51
N SER A 313 -3.84 21.73 -32.59
CA SER A 313 -3.23 20.52 -33.13
C SER A 313 -2.24 19.88 -32.15
N THR A 314 -1.51 20.69 -31.38
CA THR A 314 -0.60 20.22 -30.33
C THR A 314 -1.38 19.60 -29.15
N ILE A 315 -2.47 20.23 -28.72
CA ILE A 315 -3.39 19.70 -27.70
C ILE A 315 -3.96 18.35 -28.16
N PHE A 316 -4.39 18.24 -29.42
CA PHE A 316 -4.90 17.00 -29.96
C PHE A 316 -3.86 15.87 -29.91
N GLY A 317 -2.59 16.16 -30.20
CA GLY A 317 -1.49 15.20 -30.05
C GLY A 317 -1.28 14.70 -28.63
N ILE A 318 -1.41 15.59 -27.64
CA ILE A 318 -1.33 15.26 -26.21
C ILE A 318 -2.48 14.34 -25.80
N PHE A 319 -3.72 14.70 -26.12
CA PHE A 319 -4.90 13.89 -25.77
C PHE A 319 -4.87 12.52 -26.43
N CYS A 320 -4.52 12.46 -27.72
CA CYS A 320 -4.37 11.20 -28.44
C CYS A 320 -3.35 10.27 -27.75
N SER A 321 -2.20 10.82 -27.34
CA SER A 321 -1.15 10.05 -26.65
C SER A 321 -1.63 9.48 -25.30
N PHE A 322 -2.30 10.28 -24.47
CA PHE A 322 -2.82 9.80 -23.18
C PHE A 322 -3.98 8.80 -23.33
N ILE A 323 -4.84 8.95 -24.34
CA ILE A 323 -5.90 7.97 -24.65
C ILE A 323 -5.28 6.65 -25.11
N VAL A 324 -4.28 6.68 -25.99
CA VAL A 324 -3.56 5.46 -26.43
C VAL A 324 -2.94 4.76 -25.24
N LEU A 325 -2.32 5.49 -24.30
CA LEU A 325 -1.80 4.92 -23.06
C LEU A 325 -2.90 4.28 -22.20
N ALA A 326 -4.04 4.95 -22.02
CA ALA A 326 -5.17 4.42 -21.25
C ALA A 326 -5.76 3.15 -21.87
N VAL A 327 -5.95 3.12 -23.19
CA VAL A 327 -6.46 1.95 -23.92
C VAL A 327 -5.47 0.79 -23.84
N THR A 328 -4.16 1.07 -23.97
CA THR A 328 -3.11 0.05 -23.83
C THR A 328 -3.15 -0.59 -22.43
N ILE A 329 -3.35 0.22 -21.39
CA ILE A 329 -3.50 -0.23 -20.01
C ILE A 329 -4.75 -1.12 -19.84
N ILE A 330 -5.89 -0.69 -20.37
CA ILE A 330 -7.15 -1.46 -20.29
C ILE A 330 -7.00 -2.80 -21.04
N PHE A 331 -6.37 -2.78 -22.22
CA PHE A 331 -6.10 -3.99 -22.98
C PHE A 331 -5.24 -5.00 -22.21
N PHE A 332 -4.18 -4.54 -21.52
CA PHE A 332 -3.37 -5.42 -20.67
C PHE A 332 -4.13 -5.92 -19.43
N LYS A 333 -5.03 -5.11 -18.86
CA LYS A 333 -5.89 -5.50 -17.74
C LYS A 333 -6.82 -6.66 -18.12
N GLU A 334 -7.39 -6.65 -19.32
CA GLU A 334 -8.27 -7.72 -19.82
C GLU A 334 -7.52 -9.04 -20.10
N LEU A 335 -6.23 -8.96 -20.43
CA LEU A 335 -5.39 -10.15 -20.65
C LEU A 335 -4.94 -10.85 -19.36
N GLY A 336 -5.38 -10.38 -18.18
CA GLY A 336 -4.96 -10.90 -16.87
C GLY A 336 -3.45 -10.75 -16.60
N ARG A 337 -2.75 -9.94 -17.42
CA ARG A 337 -1.34 -9.61 -17.21
C ARG A 337 -1.29 -8.35 -16.36
N GLU A 338 -0.94 -8.52 -15.08
CA GLU A 338 -0.79 -7.44 -14.12
C GLU A 338 0.42 -6.57 -14.49
N VAL A 339 0.20 -5.61 -15.39
CA VAL A 339 1.21 -4.62 -15.76
C VAL A 339 1.15 -3.46 -14.76
N SER A 340 1.89 -3.57 -13.65
CA SER A 340 2.06 -2.46 -12.71
C SER A 340 3.01 -1.40 -13.30
N TRP A 341 2.66 -0.12 -13.13
CA TRP A 341 3.46 0.99 -13.66
C TRP A 341 4.77 1.10 -12.87
N GLY A 342 5.91 0.99 -13.57
CA GLY A 342 7.24 0.89 -12.94
C GLY A 342 8.01 -0.38 -13.30
N MET A 343 7.34 -1.45 -13.77
CA MET A 343 8.02 -2.67 -14.23
C MET A 343 8.99 -2.43 -15.41
N GLN A 344 8.82 -1.34 -16.14
CA GLN A 344 9.76 -0.91 -17.19
C GLN A 344 11.16 -0.64 -16.61
N PHE A 345 11.27 -0.10 -15.39
CA PHE A 345 12.53 0.14 -14.69
C PHE A 345 13.22 -1.13 -14.20
N GLN A 346 12.52 -2.29 -14.21
CA GLN A 346 13.13 -3.58 -13.94
C GLN A 346 13.83 -4.18 -15.18
N SER A 347 13.48 -3.71 -16.39
CA SER A 347 14.08 -4.19 -17.65
C SER A 347 15.34 -3.41 -18.02
N LYS A 348 16.43 -4.15 -18.26
CA LYS A 348 17.76 -3.56 -18.50
C LYS A 348 17.82 -2.83 -19.84
N GLU A 349 17.13 -3.39 -20.84
CA GLU A 349 17.08 -2.90 -22.21
C GLU A 349 16.38 -1.54 -22.25
N PHE A 350 15.27 -1.41 -21.52
CA PHE A 350 14.54 -0.15 -21.40
C PHE A 350 15.37 0.93 -20.71
N LEU A 351 16.01 0.60 -19.57
CA LEU A 351 16.88 1.54 -18.86
C LEU A 351 18.03 2.04 -19.72
N LEU A 352 18.68 1.14 -20.47
CA LEU A 352 19.79 1.48 -21.35
C LEU A 352 19.33 2.38 -22.51
N PHE A 353 18.24 2.00 -23.19
CA PHE A 353 17.67 2.77 -24.29
C PHE A 353 17.30 4.19 -23.86
N PHE A 354 16.56 4.33 -22.76
CA PHE A 354 16.16 5.65 -22.24
C PHE A 354 17.34 6.47 -21.71
N SER A 355 18.34 5.83 -21.09
CA SER A 355 19.51 6.56 -20.63
C SER A 355 20.30 7.17 -21.80
N ILE A 356 20.48 6.43 -22.91
CA ILE A 356 21.13 6.95 -24.12
C ILE A 356 20.33 8.14 -24.68
N ILE A 357 19.01 8.03 -24.74
CA ILE A 357 18.15 9.14 -25.21
C ILE A 357 18.28 10.38 -24.33
N LEU A 358 18.24 10.24 -23.00
CA LEU A 358 18.37 11.35 -22.07
C LEU A 358 19.78 11.96 -22.10
N PHE A 359 20.81 11.13 -22.27
CA PHE A 359 22.20 11.56 -22.43
C PHE A 359 22.37 12.44 -23.67
N VAL A 360 21.88 11.97 -24.82
CA VAL A 360 21.81 12.72 -26.07
C VAL A 360 21.05 14.03 -25.82
N PHE A 361 19.85 13.97 -25.27
CA PHE A 361 19.07 15.19 -25.03
C PHE A 361 19.79 16.20 -24.12
N SER A 362 20.48 15.73 -23.08
CA SER A 362 21.28 16.58 -22.18
C SER A 362 22.39 17.35 -22.93
N LEU A 363 23.12 16.67 -23.83
CA LEU A 363 24.14 17.32 -24.65
C LEU A 363 23.56 18.35 -25.62
N ASN A 364 22.38 18.08 -26.18
CA ASN A 364 21.64 19.06 -26.99
C ASN A 364 21.28 20.31 -26.17
N LEU A 365 20.82 20.14 -24.92
CA LEU A 365 20.50 21.25 -24.02
C LEU A 365 21.74 22.08 -23.64
N MET A 366 22.88 21.43 -23.42
CA MET A 366 24.14 22.12 -23.13
C MET A 366 24.72 22.88 -24.34
N GLY A 367 24.11 22.73 -25.52
CA GLY A 367 24.50 23.42 -26.75
C GLY A 367 25.74 22.83 -27.42
N PHE A 368 26.04 21.55 -27.17
CA PHE A 368 27.14 20.84 -27.85
C PHE A 368 26.83 20.56 -29.31
N TYR A 369 25.57 20.27 -29.60
CA TYR A 369 25.06 20.11 -30.95
C TYR A 369 23.63 20.61 -31.01
N GLU A 370 23.31 21.34 -32.07
CA GLU A 370 21.94 21.58 -32.47
C GLU A 370 21.55 20.42 -33.39
N ILE A 371 20.44 19.73 -33.10
CA ILE A 371 19.92 18.67 -33.99
C ILE A 371 19.40 19.38 -35.24
N ASN A 372 20.32 19.71 -36.15
CA ASN A 372 20.00 20.14 -37.49
C ASN A 372 19.82 18.85 -38.29
N LEU A 373 18.57 18.53 -38.67
CA LEU A 373 18.33 17.35 -39.50
C LEU A 373 19.24 17.43 -40.74
N PRO A 374 19.97 16.35 -41.09
CA PRO A 374 20.83 16.35 -42.26
C PRO A 374 20.01 16.77 -43.48
N SER A 375 20.55 17.69 -44.29
CA SER A 375 19.84 18.36 -45.38
C SER A 375 19.18 17.40 -46.38
N SER A 376 19.75 16.19 -46.54
CA SER A 376 19.21 15.10 -47.35
C SER A 376 17.96 14.41 -46.76
N LEU A 377 17.89 14.26 -45.43
CA LEU A 377 16.67 13.82 -44.74
C LEU A 377 15.66 14.96 -44.67
N ASN A 378 16.11 16.20 -44.46
CA ASN A 378 15.26 17.38 -44.44
C ASN A 378 14.60 17.65 -45.80
N GLN A 379 15.26 17.31 -46.92
CA GLN A 379 14.67 17.35 -48.27
C GLN A 379 13.70 16.18 -48.58
N LYS A 380 13.90 14.99 -47.99
CA LYS A 380 12.96 13.86 -48.15
C LYS A 380 11.77 13.93 -47.20
N PHE A 381 11.96 14.44 -45.98
CA PHE A 381 10.90 14.68 -45.01
C PHE A 381 10.12 15.97 -45.31
N SER A 382 10.72 16.98 -45.97
CA SER A 382 9.98 18.17 -46.41
C SER A 382 8.95 17.88 -47.52
N ILE A 383 9.08 16.74 -48.22
CA ILE A 383 8.08 16.25 -49.17
C ILE A 383 6.87 15.61 -48.45
N THR A 384 7.02 15.16 -47.19
CA THR A 384 5.94 14.63 -46.33
C THR A 384 5.48 15.61 -45.23
N SER A 385 6.20 16.70 -44.98
CA SER A 385 5.91 17.69 -43.93
C SER A 385 5.44 19.07 -44.45
N LYS A 386 4.70 19.13 -45.57
CA LYS A 386 4.06 20.39 -46.02
C LYS A 386 3.02 20.92 -45.02
N ASN A 387 2.48 20.08 -44.13
CA ASN A 387 1.49 20.49 -43.14
C ASN A 387 2.13 20.85 -41.81
N GLU A 388 2.27 22.15 -41.55
CA GLU A 388 2.69 22.72 -40.26
C GLU A 388 1.83 22.20 -39.09
N TYR A 389 0.55 21.89 -39.34
CA TYR A 389 -0.34 21.26 -38.37
C TYR A 389 0.10 19.83 -37.98
N LEU A 390 0.54 19.02 -38.95
CA LEU A 390 1.02 17.67 -38.67
C LEU A 390 2.27 17.70 -37.77
N SER A 391 3.17 18.64 -38.04
CA SER A 391 4.34 18.90 -37.19
C SER A 391 3.93 19.32 -35.77
N ALA A 392 2.91 20.17 -35.66
CA ALA A 392 2.38 20.59 -34.37
C ALA A 392 1.80 19.42 -33.54
N PHE A 393 1.06 18.51 -34.19
CA PHE A 393 0.55 17.27 -33.62
C PHE A 393 1.67 16.36 -33.10
N PHE A 394 2.65 16.04 -33.95
CA PHE A 394 3.77 15.16 -33.55
C PHE A 394 4.63 15.76 -32.45
N SER A 395 4.75 17.09 -32.40
CA SER A 395 5.42 17.76 -31.28
C SER A 395 4.68 17.57 -29.94
N GLY A 396 3.34 17.51 -29.94
CA GLY A 396 2.57 17.15 -28.75
C GLY A 396 2.80 15.69 -28.33
N LEU A 397 2.81 14.78 -29.30
CA LEU A 397 3.08 13.35 -29.06
C LEU A 397 4.49 13.10 -28.52
N LEU A 398 5.51 13.75 -29.11
CA LEU A 398 6.90 13.67 -28.67
C LEU A 398 7.06 14.23 -27.25
N ALA A 399 6.36 15.32 -26.91
CA ALA A 399 6.37 15.89 -25.56
C ALA A 399 5.84 14.90 -24.52
N THR A 400 4.73 14.20 -24.81
CA THR A 400 4.17 13.18 -23.91
C THR A 400 5.12 11.98 -23.74
N ILE A 401 5.73 11.49 -24.83
CA ILE A 401 6.68 10.36 -24.78
C ILE A 401 7.90 10.72 -23.93
N LEU A 402 8.47 11.92 -24.11
CA LEU A 402 9.65 12.37 -23.36
C LEU A 402 9.34 12.74 -21.92
N ALA A 403 8.09 13.13 -21.60
CA ALA A 403 7.61 13.38 -20.24
C ALA A 403 7.43 12.10 -19.41
N THR A 404 7.11 10.99 -20.05
CA THR A 404 6.80 9.70 -19.39
C THR A 404 7.95 9.18 -18.49
N PRO A 405 9.22 9.12 -18.93
CA PRO A 405 10.30 8.60 -18.08
C PRO A 405 10.66 9.50 -16.90
N CYS A 406 10.59 10.84 -17.05
CA CYS A 406 10.91 11.76 -15.95
C CYS A 406 9.77 11.91 -14.94
N SER A 407 8.56 11.51 -15.31
CA SER A 407 7.39 11.54 -14.43
C SER A 407 7.15 10.26 -13.66
N ALA A 408 7.95 9.22 -13.93
CA ALA A 408 7.81 7.90 -13.33
C ALA A 408 7.66 7.87 -11.79
N PRO A 409 8.45 8.64 -11.02
CA PRO A 409 8.33 8.62 -9.57
C PRO A 409 7.05 9.28 -9.04
N PHE A 410 6.46 10.19 -9.81
CA PHE A 410 5.35 11.04 -9.36
C PHE A 410 3.99 10.56 -9.89
N LEU A 411 3.98 9.99 -11.09
CA LEU A 411 2.75 9.54 -11.75
C LEU A 411 2.35 8.11 -11.35
N GLY A 412 3.27 7.36 -10.71
CA GLY A 412 3.06 5.95 -10.34
C GLY A 412 1.85 5.73 -9.44
N THR A 413 1.62 6.56 -8.43
CA THR A 413 0.47 6.42 -7.53
C THR A 413 -0.86 6.70 -8.23
N ALA A 414 -0.92 7.72 -9.08
CA ALA A 414 -2.11 8.07 -9.85
C ALA A 414 -2.47 6.96 -10.85
N ILE A 415 -1.46 6.36 -11.48
CA ILE A 415 -1.66 5.27 -12.44
C ILE A 415 -2.03 3.97 -11.72
N SER A 416 -1.36 3.62 -10.61
CA SER A 416 -1.72 2.45 -9.79
C SER A 416 -3.15 2.54 -9.26
N PHE A 417 -3.61 3.73 -8.86
CA PHE A 417 -5.00 3.95 -8.52
C PHE A 417 -5.92 3.81 -9.73
N ALA A 418 -5.54 4.34 -10.90
CA ALA A 418 -6.34 4.18 -12.12
C ALA A 418 -6.54 2.69 -12.48
N PHE A 419 -5.52 1.84 -12.27
CA PHE A 419 -5.63 0.39 -12.47
C PHE A 419 -6.70 -0.28 -11.59
N SER A 420 -6.92 0.20 -10.36
CA SER A 420 -7.90 -0.38 -9.44
C SER A 420 -9.34 0.08 -9.73
N GLN A 421 -9.54 1.04 -10.63
CA GLN A 421 -10.86 1.57 -10.98
C GLN A 421 -11.47 0.86 -12.18
N GLU A 422 -12.77 1.09 -12.42
CA GLU A 422 -13.46 0.65 -13.63
C GLU A 422 -12.83 1.26 -14.90
N ASN A 423 -13.00 0.59 -16.05
CA ASN A 423 -12.38 0.98 -17.32
C ASN A 423 -12.72 2.43 -17.73
N ILE A 424 -13.96 2.86 -17.48
CA ILE A 424 -14.42 4.22 -17.80
C ILE A 424 -13.72 5.25 -16.92
N SER A 425 -13.64 5.01 -15.61
CA SER A 425 -12.96 5.88 -14.65
C SER A 425 -11.48 6.05 -14.98
N THR A 426 -10.82 5.00 -15.48
CA THR A 426 -9.43 5.05 -15.97
C THR A 426 -9.28 6.09 -17.10
N ILE A 427 -10.14 6.02 -18.12
CA ILE A 427 -10.10 6.95 -19.25
C ILE A 427 -10.32 8.40 -18.78
N ILE A 428 -11.28 8.63 -17.88
CA ILE A 428 -11.58 9.98 -17.36
C ILE A 428 -10.37 10.55 -16.60
N ILE A 429 -9.65 9.74 -15.81
CA ILE A 429 -8.43 10.16 -15.10
C ILE A 429 -7.32 10.55 -16.10
N PHE A 430 -7.10 9.75 -17.14
CA PHE A 430 -6.09 10.05 -18.17
C PHE A 430 -6.44 11.31 -18.98
N VAL A 431 -7.72 11.56 -19.22
CA VAL A 431 -8.20 12.80 -19.85
C VAL A 431 -7.98 14.02 -18.93
N ALA A 432 -8.21 13.89 -17.62
CA ALA A 432 -7.93 14.95 -16.66
C ALA A 432 -6.42 15.28 -16.58
N LEU A 433 -5.57 14.25 -16.60
CA LEU A 433 -4.11 14.39 -16.70
C LEU A 433 -3.70 15.10 -17.99
N ALA A 434 -4.24 14.70 -19.14
CA ALA A 434 -3.98 15.32 -20.43
C ALA A 434 -4.39 16.80 -20.45
N SER A 435 -5.53 17.14 -19.84
CA SER A 435 -6.01 18.52 -19.68
C SER A 435 -5.04 19.36 -18.85
N GLY A 436 -4.53 18.82 -17.74
CA GLY A 436 -3.50 19.48 -16.92
C GLY A 436 -2.20 19.70 -17.69
N PHE A 437 -1.75 18.70 -18.46
CA PHE A 437 -0.54 18.81 -19.27
C PHE A 437 -0.70 19.83 -20.41
N ALA A 438 -1.86 19.86 -21.05
CA ALA A 438 -2.21 20.80 -22.11
C ALA A 438 -2.52 22.23 -21.62
N SER A 439 -2.60 22.46 -20.30
CA SER A 439 -2.97 23.74 -19.69
C SER A 439 -2.22 24.96 -20.26
N PRO A 440 -0.90 24.93 -20.49
CA PRO A 440 -0.19 26.08 -21.08
C PRO A 440 -0.70 26.46 -22.47
N TYR A 441 -1.07 25.48 -23.29
CA TYR A 441 -1.60 25.71 -24.63
C TYR A 441 -3.05 26.20 -24.60
N PHE A 442 -3.87 25.74 -23.64
CA PHE A 442 -5.21 26.29 -23.41
C PHE A 442 -5.15 27.77 -23.00
N LEU A 443 -4.20 28.16 -22.14
CA LEU A 443 -4.01 29.57 -21.74
C LEU A 443 -3.65 30.47 -22.94
N ILE A 444 -2.85 29.97 -23.88
CA ILE A 444 -2.52 30.66 -25.13
C ILE A 444 -3.77 30.88 -26.01
N ILE A 445 -4.68 29.90 -26.06
CA ILE A 445 -5.93 29.99 -26.83
C ILE A 445 -6.90 30.99 -26.19
N LEU A 446 -7.07 30.95 -24.86
CA LEU A 446 -7.99 31.84 -24.13
C LEU A 446 -7.53 33.30 -24.17
N SER A 447 -6.23 33.54 -24.09
CA SER A 447 -5.66 34.88 -24.00
C SER A 447 -4.29 34.92 -24.67
N PRO A 448 -4.20 35.27 -25.97
CA PRO A 448 -2.93 35.31 -26.69
C PRO A 448 -1.93 36.31 -26.10
N LYS A 449 -2.39 37.28 -25.29
CA LYS A 449 -1.54 38.24 -24.55
C LYS A 449 -0.72 37.60 -23.42
N VAL A 450 -1.08 36.40 -22.93
CA VAL A 450 -0.31 35.68 -21.89
C VAL A 450 1.10 35.35 -22.36
N ILE A 451 1.30 35.22 -23.67
CA ILE A 451 2.63 35.03 -24.27
C ILE A 451 3.59 36.17 -23.91
N ASN A 452 3.10 37.40 -23.68
CA ASN A 452 3.92 38.55 -23.32
C ASN A 452 4.42 38.53 -21.87
N ILE A 453 3.88 37.64 -21.02
CA ILE A 453 4.35 37.44 -19.64
C ILE A 453 5.65 36.62 -19.62
N PHE A 454 5.87 35.78 -20.64
CA PHE A 454 7.08 34.98 -20.72
C PHE A 454 8.29 35.86 -21.06
N PRO A 455 9.41 35.71 -20.32
CA PRO A 455 10.62 36.48 -20.61
C PRO A 455 11.11 36.13 -22.01
N LYS A 456 11.45 37.16 -22.80
CA LYS A 456 12.04 36.96 -24.13
C LYS A 456 13.30 36.10 -24.01
N PRO A 457 13.49 35.09 -24.88
CA PRO A 457 14.70 34.26 -24.82
C PRO A 457 15.94 35.14 -25.00
N GLY A 458 16.83 35.08 -24.02
CA GLY A 458 18.07 35.86 -23.96
C GLY A 458 19.13 35.10 -23.16
N GLY A 459 20.13 35.80 -22.63
CA GLY A 459 21.24 35.19 -21.90
C GLY A 459 20.82 34.28 -20.73
N TRP A 460 19.74 34.62 -20.03
CA TRP A 460 19.20 33.78 -18.95
C TRP A 460 18.75 32.39 -19.42
N MET A 461 18.18 32.28 -20.63
CA MET A 461 17.75 30.99 -21.17
C MET A 461 18.93 30.06 -21.47
N ILE A 462 20.09 30.61 -21.82
CA ILE A 462 21.32 29.82 -22.04
C ILE A 462 21.75 29.17 -20.71
N ASN A 463 21.75 29.93 -19.62
CA ASN A 463 22.09 29.42 -18.29
C ASN A 463 21.05 28.40 -17.80
N LEU A 464 19.75 28.68 -17.98
CA LEU A 464 18.69 27.75 -17.61
C LEU A 464 18.81 26.43 -18.38
N ARG A 465 19.06 26.49 -19.69
CA ARG A 465 19.22 25.31 -20.55
C ARG A 465 20.42 24.46 -20.10
N ALA A 466 21.52 25.09 -19.72
CA ALA A 466 22.68 24.41 -19.17
C ALA A 466 22.36 23.72 -17.82
N ILE A 467 21.68 24.42 -16.89
CA ILE A 467 21.26 23.84 -15.60
C ILE A 467 20.34 22.63 -15.80
N LEU A 468 19.32 22.75 -16.65
CA LEU A 468 18.40 21.66 -16.98
C LEU A 468 19.14 20.50 -17.66
N GLY A 469 20.07 20.80 -18.56
CA GLY A 469 20.95 19.81 -19.18
C GLY A 469 21.75 19.00 -18.16
N ILE A 470 22.35 19.67 -17.16
CA ILE A 470 23.07 18.99 -16.06
C ILE A 470 22.11 18.10 -15.25
N MET A 471 20.91 18.59 -14.94
CA MET A 471 19.90 17.82 -14.20
C MET A 471 19.47 16.55 -14.95
N VAL A 472 19.21 16.65 -16.26
CA VAL A 472 18.88 15.50 -17.12
C VAL A 472 20.06 14.53 -17.22
N LEU A 473 21.30 15.04 -17.27
CA LEU A 473 22.50 14.22 -17.28
C LEU A 473 22.63 13.37 -15.99
N LEU A 474 22.41 14.00 -14.83
CA LEU A 474 22.42 13.31 -13.53
C LEU A 474 21.35 12.21 -13.49
N MET A 475 20.17 12.45 -14.07
CA MET A 475 19.11 11.45 -14.16
C MET A 475 19.49 10.28 -15.08
N SER A 476 20.07 10.56 -16.25
CA SER A 476 20.60 9.54 -17.16
C SER A 476 21.63 8.63 -16.47
N PHE A 477 22.52 9.21 -15.66
CA PHE A 477 23.45 8.44 -14.83
C PHE A 477 22.78 7.61 -13.75
N TRP A 478 21.80 8.19 -13.06
CA TRP A 478 21.05 7.48 -12.05
C TRP A 478 20.36 6.24 -12.64
N LEU A 479 19.79 6.34 -13.85
CA LEU A 479 19.22 5.20 -14.57
C LEU A 479 20.26 4.14 -14.97
N LEU A 480 21.46 4.54 -15.40
CA LEU A 480 22.55 3.60 -15.69
C LEU A 480 22.98 2.84 -14.43
N LYS A 481 23.10 3.53 -13.30
CA LYS A 481 23.45 2.92 -12.02
C LYS A 481 22.46 1.82 -11.63
N ILE A 482 21.15 2.05 -11.82
CA ILE A 482 20.10 1.06 -11.51
C ILE A 482 20.25 -0.21 -12.37
N SER A 483 20.79 -0.12 -13.58
CA SER A 483 21.01 -1.28 -14.45
C SER A 483 22.08 -2.27 -13.92
N SER A 484 22.87 -1.88 -12.91
CA SER A 484 23.91 -2.67 -12.21
C SER A 484 25.13 -3.05 -13.08
N ILE A 485 25.55 -2.17 -13.99
CA ILE A 485 26.78 -2.34 -14.76
C ILE A 485 27.98 -1.78 -13.94
N VAL A 486 28.34 -2.51 -12.88
CA VAL A 486 29.28 -2.09 -11.81
C VAL A 486 30.68 -1.67 -12.31
N TYR A 487 31.12 -2.12 -13.49
CA TYR A 487 32.45 -1.76 -14.06
C TYR A 487 32.43 -0.55 -15.00
N VAL A 488 31.28 -0.25 -15.59
CA VAL A 488 31.16 0.81 -16.59
C VAL A 488 30.85 2.15 -15.89
N ASP A 489 30.25 2.10 -14.70
CA ASP A 489 29.93 3.28 -13.88
C ASP A 489 31.16 4.15 -13.60
N PHE A 490 32.34 3.58 -13.30
CA PHE A 490 33.55 4.37 -13.05
C PHE A 490 34.17 4.98 -14.33
N ILE A 491 34.09 4.27 -15.46
CA ILE A 491 34.66 4.72 -16.74
C ILE A 491 33.76 5.79 -17.37
N ILE A 492 32.45 5.62 -17.28
CA ILE A 492 31.45 6.59 -17.75
C ILE A 492 31.47 7.84 -16.85
N LEU A 493 31.51 7.67 -15.52
CA LEU A 493 31.61 8.78 -14.57
C LEU A 493 32.92 9.57 -14.80
N GLY A 494 34.05 8.87 -14.95
CA GLY A 494 35.34 9.48 -15.26
C GLY A 494 35.33 10.20 -16.61
N GLY A 495 34.84 9.55 -17.67
CA GLY A 495 34.80 10.12 -19.02
C GLY A 495 33.89 11.35 -19.12
N LEU A 496 32.75 11.35 -18.43
CA LEU A 496 31.77 12.43 -18.56
C LEU A 496 32.01 13.59 -17.62
N ILE A 497 32.59 13.34 -16.44
CA ILE A 497 33.18 14.40 -15.62
C ILE A 497 34.32 15.05 -16.39
N PHE A 498 35.19 14.27 -17.04
CA PHE A 498 36.32 14.78 -17.82
C PHE A 498 35.89 15.60 -19.04
N ILE A 499 34.90 15.13 -19.82
CA ILE A 499 34.37 15.85 -21.00
C ILE A 499 33.61 17.12 -20.59
N SER A 500 32.76 17.05 -19.55
CA SER A 500 32.05 18.22 -19.01
C SER A 500 33.03 19.26 -18.44
N LEU A 501 34.09 18.81 -17.76
CA LEU A 501 35.17 19.68 -17.27
C LEU A 501 35.95 20.35 -18.37
N LEU A 502 36.40 19.59 -19.37
CA LEU A 502 37.16 20.13 -20.51
C LEU A 502 36.37 21.23 -21.24
N VAL A 503 35.04 21.10 -21.29
CA VAL A 503 34.17 22.05 -21.99
C VAL A 503 33.80 23.24 -21.11
N PHE A 504 33.73 23.06 -19.79
CA PHE A 504 33.55 24.17 -18.86
C PHE A 504 34.83 25.03 -18.76
N ILE A 505 36.00 24.39 -18.78
CA ILE A 505 37.33 25.04 -18.78
C ILE A 505 37.56 25.80 -20.09
N SER A 506 37.13 25.27 -21.24
CA SER A 506 37.30 25.96 -22.53
C SER A 506 36.54 27.29 -22.63
N LYS A 507 35.55 27.53 -21.76
CA LYS A 507 34.79 28.78 -21.67
C LYS A 507 35.30 29.76 -20.60
N ILE A 508 36.18 29.36 -19.68
CA ILE A 508 36.66 30.20 -18.57
C ILE A 508 38.18 30.46 -18.69
N LYS A 509 38.58 31.71 -18.93
CA LYS A 509 39.98 32.16 -19.13
C LYS A 509 40.90 32.08 -17.89
N SER A 510 40.46 31.51 -16.77
CA SER A 510 41.19 31.57 -15.48
C SER A 510 41.86 30.25 -15.10
N LYS A 511 43.20 30.25 -15.01
CA LYS A 511 44.03 29.09 -14.64
C LYS A 511 43.81 28.59 -13.20
N ASN A 512 43.27 29.42 -12.31
CA ASN A 512 43.11 29.06 -10.89
C ASN A 512 41.90 28.14 -10.65
N LEU A 513 40.89 28.18 -11.52
CA LEU A 513 39.68 27.36 -11.37
C LEU A 513 39.97 25.85 -11.55
N PHE A 514 40.96 25.53 -12.39
CA PHE A 514 41.41 24.16 -12.66
C PHE A 514 41.99 23.48 -11.40
N LEU A 515 42.76 24.23 -10.61
CA LEU A 515 43.36 23.78 -9.36
C LEU A 515 42.31 23.50 -8.27
N TYR A 516 41.30 24.37 -8.12
CA TYR A 516 40.20 24.15 -7.18
C TYR A 516 39.40 22.89 -7.50
N LEU A 517 39.23 22.59 -8.79
CA LEU A 517 38.45 21.45 -9.24
C LEU A 517 39.18 20.13 -9.05
N ILE A 518 40.50 20.10 -9.26
CA ILE A 518 41.36 18.95 -8.90
C ILE A 518 41.33 18.71 -7.39
N LEU A 519 41.37 19.76 -6.58
CA LEU A 519 41.28 19.66 -5.12
C LEU A 519 39.93 19.13 -4.64
N ILE A 520 38.83 19.59 -5.25
CA ILE A 520 37.46 19.12 -4.92
C ILE A 520 37.27 17.67 -5.35
N VAL A 521 37.73 17.29 -6.55
CA VAL A 521 37.66 15.92 -7.06
C VAL A 521 38.55 15.00 -6.22
N SER A 522 39.76 15.44 -5.86
CA SER A 522 40.66 14.71 -4.95
C SER A 522 40.04 14.55 -3.56
N PHE A 523 39.42 15.61 -3.01
CA PHE A 523 38.76 15.58 -1.70
C PHE A 523 37.55 14.62 -1.71
N LEU A 524 36.72 14.66 -2.76
CA LEU A 524 35.59 13.75 -2.95
C LEU A 524 36.05 12.29 -3.13
N LEU A 525 37.14 12.06 -3.86
CA LEU A 525 37.75 10.74 -4.03
C LEU A 525 38.30 10.20 -2.70
N THR A 526 39.01 11.02 -1.92
CA THR A 526 39.47 10.62 -0.58
C THR A 526 38.33 10.45 0.43
N TYR A 527 37.29 11.29 0.36
CA TYR A 527 36.11 11.18 1.22
C TYR A 527 35.33 9.88 0.95
N SER A 528 35.23 9.47 -0.33
CA SER A 528 34.64 8.19 -0.72
C SER A 528 35.49 7.00 -0.25
N PHE A 529 36.82 7.15 -0.20
CA PHE A 529 37.74 6.09 0.23
C PHE A 529 37.82 5.95 1.76
N TRP A 530 37.55 7.03 2.51
CA TRP A 530 37.62 7.09 3.97
C TRP A 530 36.30 6.82 4.69
N ARG A 531 35.22 6.56 3.94
CA ARG A 531 33.97 6.09 4.52
C ARG A 531 34.15 4.62 4.91
N LYS A 532 34.60 4.37 6.15
CA LYS A 532 34.35 3.07 6.79
C LYS A 532 32.84 2.80 6.66
N PRO A 533 32.42 1.59 6.24
CA PRO A 533 31.01 1.26 6.25
C PRO A 533 30.52 1.52 7.67
N SER A 534 29.56 2.43 7.82
CA SER A 534 28.81 2.52 9.08
C SER A 534 28.37 1.11 9.39
N GLU A 535 28.55 0.64 10.63
CA GLU A 535 27.88 -0.55 11.13
C GLU A 535 26.37 -0.33 10.97
N GLY A 536 25.90 -0.64 9.77
CA GLY A 536 24.50 -0.62 9.41
C GLY A 536 23.87 -1.83 10.07
N LEU A 537 22.56 -1.73 10.26
CA LEU A 537 21.73 -2.90 10.48
C LEU A 537 22.12 -3.99 9.49
N GLN A 538 22.46 -5.19 9.99
CA GLN A 538 22.79 -6.32 9.13
C GLN A 538 21.51 -6.84 8.48
N TRP A 539 21.24 -6.37 7.28
CA TRP A 539 20.13 -6.85 6.48
C TRP A 539 20.48 -8.20 5.85
N GLU A 540 19.71 -9.23 6.18
CA GLU A 540 19.77 -10.52 5.53
C GLU A 540 18.99 -10.48 4.21
N LYS A 541 19.52 -11.13 3.17
CA LYS A 541 18.81 -11.25 1.89
C LYS A 541 17.57 -12.13 2.07
N PHE A 542 16.44 -11.67 1.52
CA PHE A 542 15.18 -12.41 1.56
C PHE A 542 15.31 -13.84 1.04
N ASN A 543 14.84 -14.78 1.86
CA ASN A 543 14.69 -16.18 1.54
C ASN A 543 13.50 -16.72 2.32
N GLU A 544 12.50 -17.23 1.61
CA GLU A 544 11.22 -17.62 2.21
C GLU A 544 11.37 -18.76 3.23
N ASN A 545 12.22 -19.76 2.96
CA ASN A 545 12.45 -20.86 3.90
C ASN A 545 13.08 -20.36 5.21
N ARG A 546 14.02 -19.41 5.14
CA ARG A 546 14.60 -18.80 6.35
C ARG A 546 13.62 -17.89 7.07
N LEU A 547 12.82 -17.12 6.34
CA LEU A 547 11.76 -16.31 6.93
C LEU A 547 10.83 -17.21 7.75
N ASN A 548 10.34 -18.31 7.16
CA ASN A 548 9.49 -19.28 7.84
C ASN A 548 10.22 -19.93 9.03
N THR A 549 11.52 -20.20 8.92
CA THR A 549 12.33 -20.71 10.04
C THR A 549 12.38 -19.72 11.21
N TYR A 550 12.60 -18.43 10.94
CA TYR A 550 12.62 -17.39 11.97
C TYR A 550 11.23 -17.16 12.59
N ILE A 551 10.17 -17.22 11.77
CA ILE A 551 8.78 -17.15 12.25
C ILE A 551 8.49 -18.34 13.17
N ASN A 552 8.86 -19.56 12.77
CA ASN A 552 8.69 -20.77 13.58
C ASN A 552 9.51 -20.73 14.88
N ASN A 553 10.69 -20.10 14.86
CA ASN A 553 11.53 -19.85 16.04
C ASN A 553 11.02 -18.68 16.91
N LYS A 554 9.90 -18.05 16.53
CA LYS A 554 9.27 -16.92 17.23
C LYS A 554 10.18 -15.69 17.37
N GLU A 555 11.07 -15.49 16.40
CA GLU A 555 11.93 -14.32 16.35
C GLU A 555 11.15 -13.10 15.82
N ILE A 556 11.48 -11.90 16.29
CA ILE A 556 10.90 -10.66 15.76
C ILE A 556 11.61 -10.34 14.45
N ILE A 557 10.86 -10.26 13.35
CA ILE A 557 11.43 -10.05 12.02
C ILE A 557 10.79 -8.82 11.41
N PHE A 558 11.60 -7.95 10.84
CA PHE A 558 11.14 -6.86 10.01
C PHE A 558 11.58 -7.14 8.56
N LEU A 559 10.61 -7.33 7.67
CA LEU A 559 10.83 -7.58 6.25
C LEU A 559 10.54 -6.31 5.45
N ASP A 560 11.57 -5.77 4.79
CA ASP A 560 11.49 -4.64 3.85
C ASP A 560 11.56 -5.16 2.40
N ILE A 561 10.45 -5.09 1.67
CA ILE A 561 10.43 -5.32 0.22
C ILE A 561 10.55 -3.97 -0.48
N THR A 562 11.66 -3.80 -1.19
CA THR A 562 12.20 -2.49 -1.59
C THR A 562 12.74 -2.51 -3.01
N ALA A 563 13.07 -1.34 -3.56
CA ALA A 563 13.84 -1.24 -4.81
C ALA A 563 14.62 0.07 -4.89
N ASP A 564 15.64 0.11 -5.74
CA ASP A 564 16.44 1.31 -5.99
C ASP A 564 15.69 2.40 -6.77
N TRP A 565 14.79 2.00 -7.68
CA TRP A 565 13.94 2.91 -8.45
C TRP A 565 12.73 3.44 -7.66
N CYS A 566 12.47 2.90 -6.46
CA CYS A 566 11.31 3.24 -5.64
C CYS A 566 11.61 4.44 -4.72
N ILE A 567 11.08 5.62 -5.08
CA ILE A 567 11.33 6.87 -4.33
C ILE A 567 10.76 6.80 -2.91
N THR A 568 9.57 6.24 -2.73
CA THR A 568 8.92 6.08 -1.42
C THR A 568 9.71 5.12 -0.53
N CYS A 569 10.31 4.07 -1.11
CA CYS A 569 11.19 3.16 -0.41
C CYS A 569 12.45 3.88 0.11
N LYS A 570 13.07 4.72 -0.72
CA LYS A 570 14.22 5.53 -0.31
C LYS A 570 13.84 6.58 0.73
N PHE A 571 12.65 7.17 0.61
CA PHE A 571 12.10 8.08 1.61
C PHE A 571 11.96 7.38 2.97
N ASN A 572 11.30 6.22 3.04
CA ASN A 572 11.13 5.45 4.28
C ASN A 572 12.47 5.04 4.90
N LYS A 573 13.45 4.67 4.07
CA LYS A 573 14.82 4.38 4.53
C LYS A 573 15.45 5.60 5.18
N LEU A 574 15.48 6.73 4.48
CA LEU A 574 16.15 7.95 4.98
C LEU A 574 15.45 8.60 6.19
N THR A 575 14.11 8.56 6.25
CA THR A 575 13.35 9.26 7.30
C THR A 575 13.05 8.39 8.52
N THR A 576 13.02 7.07 8.35
CA THR A 576 12.60 6.13 9.39
C THR A 576 13.63 5.02 9.61
N LEU A 577 13.84 4.11 8.65
CA LEU A 577 14.58 2.85 8.90
C LEU A 577 16.07 3.03 9.16
N ASP A 578 16.73 3.96 8.46
CA ASP A 578 18.16 4.23 8.59
C ASP A 578 18.49 5.27 9.67
N THR A 579 17.49 5.74 10.42
CA THR A 579 17.69 6.67 11.53
C THR A 579 18.27 5.96 12.76
N ASP A 580 19.17 6.62 13.48
CA ASP A 580 19.84 6.02 14.65
C ASP A 580 18.85 5.54 15.72
N GLU A 581 17.74 6.26 15.86
CA GLU A 581 16.64 5.92 16.78
C GLU A 581 16.00 4.56 16.48
N ILE A 582 15.74 4.25 15.21
CA ILE A 582 15.18 2.95 14.79
C ILE A 582 16.25 1.86 14.80
N LYS A 583 17.49 2.18 14.41
CA LYS A 583 18.61 1.22 14.50
C LYS A 583 18.83 0.72 15.93
N VAL A 584 18.87 1.65 16.89
CA VAL A 584 18.98 1.33 18.32
C VAL A 584 17.75 0.55 18.78
N PHE A 585 16.55 0.91 18.32
CA PHE A 585 15.32 0.22 18.68
C PHE A 585 15.25 -1.23 18.13
N PHE A 586 15.68 -1.47 16.89
CA PHE A 586 15.76 -2.80 16.30
C PHE A 586 16.81 -3.66 17.01
N ASN A 587 17.99 -3.12 17.28
CA ASN A 587 19.03 -3.83 18.04
C ASN A 587 18.57 -4.14 19.47
N LYS A 588 17.92 -3.19 20.16
CA LYS A 588 17.38 -3.39 21.53
C LYS A 588 16.32 -4.49 21.60
N ASN A 589 15.55 -4.68 20.53
CA ASN A 589 14.50 -5.68 20.46
C ASN A 589 14.93 -6.96 19.73
N ASN A 590 16.23 -7.14 19.43
CA ASN A 590 16.78 -8.27 18.67
C ASN A 590 16.01 -8.56 17.37
N VAL A 591 15.65 -7.50 16.65
CA VAL A 591 14.87 -7.61 15.42
C VAL A 591 15.76 -8.15 14.31
N LYS A 592 15.37 -9.29 13.73
CA LYS A 592 15.96 -9.80 12.50
C LYS A 592 15.49 -8.96 11.33
N LEU A 593 16.45 -8.46 10.56
CA LEU A 593 16.15 -7.57 9.44
C LEU A 593 16.37 -8.31 8.15
N MET A 594 15.31 -8.46 7.38
CA MET A 594 15.34 -9.14 6.09
C MET A 594 14.93 -8.18 4.99
N GLN A 595 15.67 -8.17 3.88
CA GLN A 595 15.39 -7.29 2.75
C GLN A 595 15.19 -8.10 1.47
N ALA A 596 14.05 -7.86 0.83
CA ALA A 596 13.77 -8.34 -0.52
C ALA A 596 13.99 -7.20 -1.51
N ASP A 597 15.07 -7.27 -2.29
CA ASP A 597 15.38 -6.27 -3.32
C ASP A 597 14.69 -6.63 -4.64
N TRP A 598 13.61 -5.91 -4.94
CA TRP A 598 12.81 -6.03 -6.16
C TRP A 598 13.18 -4.98 -7.22
N THR A 599 14.42 -4.49 -7.19
CA THR A 599 14.99 -3.64 -8.25
C THR A 599 14.96 -4.36 -9.60
N ARG A 600 15.15 -5.68 -9.61
CA ARG A 600 14.97 -6.55 -10.78
C ARG A 600 13.77 -7.45 -10.56
N ARG A 601 13.15 -7.87 -11.66
CA ARG A 601 12.02 -8.80 -11.62
C ARG A 601 12.47 -10.10 -10.94
N ASP A 602 11.75 -10.46 -9.89
CA ASP A 602 11.87 -11.72 -9.16
C ASP A 602 10.46 -12.26 -8.93
N ASP A 603 10.18 -13.44 -9.47
CA ASP A 603 8.84 -14.05 -9.39
C ASP A 603 8.55 -14.59 -7.98
N ASN A 604 9.57 -14.89 -7.15
CA ASN A 604 9.36 -15.29 -5.76
C ASN A 604 8.86 -14.12 -4.91
N ILE A 605 9.44 -12.93 -5.11
CA ILE A 605 8.98 -11.69 -4.44
C ILE A 605 7.57 -11.34 -4.92
N LEU A 606 7.29 -11.49 -6.22
CA LEU A 606 5.96 -11.25 -6.78
C LEU A 606 4.91 -12.19 -6.16
N ASN A 607 5.19 -13.49 -6.09
CA ASN A 607 4.28 -14.47 -5.47
C ASN A 607 4.07 -14.20 -3.98
N PHE A 608 5.12 -13.76 -3.27
CA PHE A 608 5.03 -13.36 -1.88
C PHE A 608 4.07 -12.17 -1.71
N LEU A 609 4.22 -11.10 -2.50
CA LEU A 609 3.35 -9.92 -2.46
C LEU A 609 1.88 -10.27 -2.77
N LYS A 610 1.63 -11.21 -3.69
CA LYS A 610 0.29 -11.67 -4.06
C LYS A 610 -0.49 -12.30 -2.91
N ARG A 611 0.19 -13.04 -2.02
CA ARG A 611 -0.46 -13.62 -0.81
C ARG A 611 -1.09 -12.56 0.10
N TYR A 612 -0.51 -11.36 0.12
CA TYR A 612 -1.01 -10.22 0.89
C TYR A 612 -1.93 -9.30 0.07
N ASN A 613 -2.36 -9.73 -1.13
CA ASN A 613 -3.15 -8.93 -2.09
C ASN A 613 -2.49 -7.58 -2.43
N LYS A 614 -1.15 -7.58 -2.53
CA LYS A 614 -0.33 -6.40 -2.88
C LYS A 614 0.32 -6.59 -4.24
N TYR A 615 0.34 -5.50 -5.03
CA TYR A 615 0.83 -5.49 -6.41
C TYR A 615 1.93 -4.43 -6.65
N GLY A 616 2.57 -3.97 -5.58
CA GLY A 616 3.57 -2.90 -5.63
C GLY A 616 4.41 -2.81 -4.36
N ILE A 617 5.44 -1.96 -4.44
CA ILE A 617 6.34 -1.60 -3.34
C ILE A 617 6.21 -0.09 -3.06
N PRO A 618 6.52 0.39 -1.85
CA PRO A 618 7.10 -0.32 -0.70
C PRO A 618 6.11 -1.28 -0.03
N PHE A 619 6.62 -2.43 0.40
CA PHE A 619 5.87 -3.35 1.26
C PHE A 619 6.73 -3.69 2.48
N ASN A 620 6.20 -3.40 3.67
CA ASN A 620 6.89 -3.65 4.92
C ASN A 620 5.96 -4.47 5.82
N ILE A 621 6.49 -5.49 6.45
CA ILE A 621 5.75 -6.35 7.38
C ILE A 621 6.62 -6.67 8.59
N ILE A 622 6.01 -6.67 9.77
CA ILE A 622 6.67 -7.06 11.02
C ILE A 622 6.04 -8.35 11.53
N TYR A 623 6.86 -9.37 11.71
CA TYR A 623 6.51 -10.61 12.37
C TYR A 623 7.01 -10.60 13.80
N GLY A 624 6.36 -11.33 14.68
CA GLY A 624 6.85 -11.53 16.03
C GLY A 624 6.11 -12.64 16.77
N PRO A 625 6.56 -12.97 17.99
CA PRO A 625 6.01 -14.07 18.78
C PRO A 625 4.50 -13.96 19.03
N LYS A 626 3.94 -12.74 19.10
CA LYS A 626 2.50 -12.51 19.30
C LYS A 626 1.68 -12.49 18.01
N ASN A 627 2.33 -12.37 16.85
CA ASN A 627 1.64 -12.33 15.56
C ASN A 627 2.55 -12.95 14.48
N LEU A 628 2.31 -14.23 14.22
CA LEU A 628 3.08 -15.03 13.25
C LEU A 628 2.67 -14.76 11.80
N ASP A 629 1.45 -14.27 11.56
CA ASP A 629 0.97 -13.87 10.22
C ASP A 629 1.55 -12.52 9.76
N GLY A 630 2.05 -11.74 10.73
CA GLY A 630 2.73 -10.48 10.56
C GLY A 630 1.78 -9.29 10.39
N ILE A 631 2.18 -8.13 10.90
CA ILE A 631 1.45 -6.87 10.74
C ILE A 631 2.00 -6.13 9.52
N VAL A 632 1.18 -6.03 8.47
CA VAL A 632 1.49 -5.24 7.27
C VAL A 632 1.44 -3.74 7.64
N LEU A 633 2.53 -3.03 7.35
CA LEU A 633 2.64 -1.60 7.61
C LEU A 633 2.12 -0.76 6.44
N SER A 634 1.88 0.53 6.70
CA SER A 634 1.57 1.51 5.67
C SER A 634 2.74 1.71 4.70
N GLU A 635 2.42 2.13 3.47
CA GLU A 635 3.41 2.41 2.42
C GLU A 635 4.36 3.57 2.79
N ILE A 636 3.89 4.53 3.59
CA ILE A 636 4.72 5.58 4.19
C ILE A 636 4.93 5.20 5.65
N LEU A 637 6.19 5.02 6.04
CA LEU A 637 6.56 4.66 7.41
C LEU A 637 6.80 5.90 8.25
N THR A 638 6.46 5.81 9.53
CA THR A 638 6.91 6.75 10.55
C THR A 638 7.58 5.98 11.68
N LYS A 639 8.43 6.65 12.44
CA LYS A 639 9.15 6.02 13.56
C LYS A 639 8.18 5.48 14.61
N GLU A 640 7.10 6.21 14.87
CA GLU A 640 6.06 5.79 15.81
C GLU A 640 5.30 4.56 15.29
N THR A 641 4.90 4.51 14.03
CA THR A 641 4.18 3.35 13.50
C THR A 641 5.05 2.10 13.53
N VAL A 642 6.33 2.20 13.20
CA VAL A 642 7.28 1.07 13.30
C VAL A 642 7.41 0.61 14.76
N LYS A 643 7.63 1.53 15.70
CA LYS A 643 7.79 1.19 17.14
C LYS A 643 6.52 0.58 17.74
N THR A 644 5.36 1.19 17.48
CA THR A 644 4.08 0.73 18.01
C THR A 644 3.74 -0.65 17.49
N ASN A 645 3.83 -0.88 16.18
CA ASN A 645 3.53 -2.20 15.60
C ASN A 645 4.57 -3.26 16.02
N LEU A 646 5.83 -2.88 16.20
CA LEU A 646 6.83 -3.82 16.72
C LEU A 646 6.54 -4.22 18.17
N ASN A 647 6.05 -3.29 19.00
CA ASN A 647 5.62 -3.59 20.36
C ASN A 647 4.33 -4.43 20.41
N LEU A 648 3.49 -4.38 19.38
CA LEU A 648 2.30 -5.23 19.26
C LEU A 648 2.67 -6.68 18.93
N VAL A 649 3.71 -6.91 18.12
CA VAL A 649 4.14 -8.26 17.74
C VAL A 649 5.15 -8.89 18.71
N LYS A 650 5.82 -8.07 19.52
CA LYS A 650 6.71 -8.50 20.63
C LYS A 650 5.89 -8.94 21.83
#